data_AF-A0A9E5JSM3-F1
#
_entry.id   AF-A0A9E5JSM3-F1
#
_cell.length_a   1.000
_cell.length_b   1.000
_cell.length_c   1.000
_cell.angle_alpha   90.00
_cell.angle_beta   90.00
_cell.angle_gamma   90.00
#
_symmetry.space_group_name_H-M   'P 1'
#
loop_
_entity.id
_entity.type
_entity.pdbx_description
1 polymer ?
#
loop_
_entity_poly.entity_id
_entity_poly.type
_entity_poly.pdbx_seq_one_letter_code
_entity_poly.pdbx_strand_id
1 'polypeptide(L)'
;MNTNNSIALVIGLCSHGIAMCRALKQEGVDVHAFEAKNYLPGAATNTANIHYVKNINENSLIDDLLQFRQAIDRSTAIVLFPTNDNNVRILAENVDRITPDFLLSWSENAEDILNLLLKSNIERRCLEMSIRYPKSKVLKKTDDTLEAINQFEFPVLIKPVKPQSGFKALRCDTPEALQENIDKYQKDLPILLQDWISGTDKDLFFGALYLDHGKVISSFCGNKLESHPPAMGQTTVAISAHNPEVIAITKQFFEGLKLSGPVSLELKQDEKGRLWVIEPTIGRTDFWVGLCTAANVNLLYTEYVYTLGLDPQPSKPIRPAIWFDSEKDSLALFRHLDKLLALEGTRYTASFSYLTREDLKPSMVATKALLARVPSYLHKKTFSDKPATKDPDDIQFIQYTGYQQLPDDCKKFLVDQSKIAVFSYDSWYENFCRTVASSKGSVCFLCLYKKNQVAAILPMWYKKESMGGKRVNLISGLTNYYTPIFSMSWDETLITESLAGQCFLKHVMENGTWDLINLSPMPEETVVNWQKIATQLNKASFHYYVTKNMFEDEIKDFSSYMKARPSRLKNTIKRKTKKLTSLGDWHIDIITNLEDLPQALTSYHQVYNQSWKKSEPYPDFIDGLAQLGAEQNWLRLGILYIENRAVAVQFWLVERNTAYIYKLAYAREYKDYSPGTILTHRLMEHVITRDGVTKVDFLTGGEAFKLDWMTSFRNLHGIQIVNKQRPMGFLFYLRNLAGHFRKSLWTPPLMQSKSMYNLRLSDPGKRE
;
A
#
# COMPACT_ATOMS: atom_id res chain seq x y z
N MET A 1 40.12 -31.97 -3.17
CA MET A 1 41.09 -30.89 -2.90
C MET A 1 40.98 -30.48 -1.43
N ASN A 2 42.04 -29.95 -0.80
CA ASN A 2 41.96 -29.44 0.57
C ASN A 2 41.49 -27.97 0.49
N THR A 3 40.51 -27.52 1.30
CA THR A 3 39.94 -26.15 1.25
C THR A 3 40.97 -25.05 1.51
N ASN A 4 42.13 -25.40 2.04
CA ASN A 4 43.23 -24.48 2.35
C ASN A 4 43.99 -23.95 1.13
N ASN A 5 43.64 -24.35 -0.10
CA ASN A 5 44.30 -23.87 -1.32
C ASN A 5 43.31 -23.46 -2.42
N SER A 6 42.24 -22.77 -2.04
CA SER A 6 41.25 -22.27 -2.99
C SER A 6 40.66 -20.92 -2.57
N ILE A 7 40.40 -20.05 -3.55
CA ILE A 7 39.88 -18.70 -3.37
C ILE A 7 38.52 -18.58 -4.08
N ALA A 8 37.59 -17.85 -3.48
CA ALA A 8 36.39 -17.36 -4.17
C ALA A 8 36.61 -15.92 -4.62
N LEU A 9 36.47 -15.64 -5.92
CA LEU A 9 36.63 -14.30 -6.48
C LEU A 9 35.27 -13.74 -6.94
N VAL A 10 34.75 -12.76 -6.19
CA VAL A 10 33.48 -12.07 -6.48
C VAL A 10 33.71 -10.87 -7.40
N ILE A 11 32.93 -10.75 -8.47
CA ILE A 11 33.10 -9.68 -9.47
C ILE A 11 32.06 -8.58 -9.23
N GLY A 12 32.47 -7.51 -8.56
CA GLY A 12 31.64 -6.37 -8.18
C GLY A 12 31.22 -6.38 -6.70
N LEU A 13 31.19 -5.21 -6.07
CA LEU A 13 30.87 -4.99 -4.66
C LEU A 13 29.64 -4.08 -4.49
N CYS A 14 28.65 -4.24 -5.36
CA CYS A 14 27.30 -3.75 -5.08
C CYS A 14 26.68 -4.55 -3.90
N SER A 15 25.50 -4.16 -3.46
CA SER A 15 24.75 -4.85 -2.39
C SER A 15 24.61 -6.37 -2.62
N HIS A 16 24.49 -6.83 -3.87
CA HIS A 16 24.53 -8.25 -4.23
C HIS A 16 25.89 -8.88 -3.97
N GLY A 17 26.98 -8.28 -4.46
CA GLY A 17 28.35 -8.78 -4.27
C GLY A 17 28.76 -8.87 -2.80
N ILE A 18 28.39 -7.89 -1.97
CA ILE A 18 28.65 -7.94 -0.53
C ILE A 18 27.90 -9.11 0.12
N ALA A 19 26.65 -9.36 -0.28
CA ALA A 19 25.89 -10.50 0.21
C ALA A 19 26.61 -11.82 -0.16
N MET A 20 27.23 -11.89 -1.35
CA MET A 20 28.03 -13.04 -1.73
C MET A 20 29.28 -13.21 -0.86
N CYS A 21 30.07 -12.14 -0.70
CA CYS A 21 31.29 -12.18 0.11
C CYS A 21 30.99 -12.64 1.54
N ARG A 22 29.94 -12.11 2.16
CA ARG A 22 29.50 -12.48 3.52
C ARG A 22 29.10 -13.96 3.60
N ALA A 23 28.31 -14.44 2.64
CA ALA A 23 27.84 -15.82 2.62
C ALA A 23 28.99 -16.84 2.49
N LEU A 24 30.02 -16.52 1.70
CA LEU A 24 31.22 -17.35 1.54
C LEU A 24 32.14 -17.25 2.76
N LYS A 25 32.38 -16.03 3.27
CA LYS A 25 33.25 -15.78 4.43
C LYS A 25 32.72 -16.47 5.69
N GLN A 26 31.40 -16.53 5.86
CA GLN A 26 30.75 -17.22 6.98
C GLN A 26 31.09 -18.71 7.05
N GLU A 27 31.38 -19.34 5.90
CA GLU A 27 31.76 -20.75 5.79
C GLU A 27 33.29 -20.94 5.77
N GLY A 28 34.05 -19.89 6.10
CA GLY A 28 35.51 -19.93 6.22
C GLY A 28 36.27 -19.86 4.88
N VAL A 29 35.59 -19.54 3.78
CA VAL A 29 36.22 -19.39 2.46
C VAL A 29 37.12 -18.16 2.43
N ASP A 30 38.28 -18.26 1.76
CA ASP A 30 39.09 -17.10 1.43
C ASP A 30 38.47 -16.33 0.26
N VAL A 31 38.04 -15.11 0.51
CA VAL A 31 37.23 -14.32 -0.43
C VAL A 31 38.03 -13.15 -0.95
N HIS A 32 38.13 -13.06 -2.26
CA HIS A 32 38.67 -11.94 -3.00
C HIS A 32 37.53 -11.25 -3.76
N ALA A 33 37.67 -9.97 -4.07
CA ALA A 33 36.67 -9.24 -4.84
C ALA A 33 37.29 -8.25 -5.81
N PHE A 34 36.75 -8.16 -7.02
CA PHE A 34 37.06 -7.11 -7.99
C PHE A 34 36.05 -5.97 -7.88
N GLU A 35 36.53 -4.74 -7.88
CA GLU A 35 35.67 -3.56 -7.94
C GLU A 35 36.37 -2.41 -8.67
N ALA A 36 35.63 -1.66 -9.49
CA ALA A 36 36.16 -0.48 -10.16
C ALA A 36 35.91 0.82 -9.38
N LYS A 37 34.91 0.83 -8.50
CA LYS A 37 34.44 2.01 -7.77
C LYS A 37 34.75 1.91 -6.27
N ASN A 38 35.84 2.55 -5.86
CA ASN A 38 36.28 2.61 -4.46
C ASN A 38 35.36 3.37 -3.49
N TYR A 39 34.36 4.10 -4.01
CA TYR A 39 33.40 4.86 -3.20
C TYR A 39 32.11 4.09 -2.90
N LEU A 40 31.91 2.90 -3.48
CA LEU A 40 30.72 2.09 -3.19
C LEU A 40 30.73 1.63 -1.73
N PRO A 41 29.56 1.52 -1.07
CA PRO A 41 29.51 1.00 0.30
C PRO A 41 30.20 -0.36 0.47
N GLY A 42 30.09 -1.25 -0.53
CA GLY A 42 30.74 -2.55 -0.49
C GLY A 42 32.25 -2.54 -0.57
N ALA A 43 32.86 -1.50 -1.14
CA ALA A 43 34.31 -1.33 -1.17
C ALA A 43 34.92 -1.13 0.22
N ALA A 44 34.08 -0.92 1.26
CA ALA A 44 34.50 -0.82 2.65
C ALA A 44 34.34 -2.13 3.45
N THR A 45 33.89 -3.23 2.82
CA THR A 45 33.66 -4.50 3.53
C THR A 45 34.95 -5.05 4.15
N ASN A 46 34.83 -5.72 5.29
CA ASN A 46 35.92 -6.51 5.89
C ASN A 46 35.85 -8.01 5.52
N THR A 47 34.94 -8.40 4.62
CA THR A 47 34.67 -9.81 4.30
C THR A 47 35.42 -10.34 3.08
N ALA A 48 36.13 -9.48 2.35
CA ALA A 48 36.90 -9.86 1.17
C ALA A 48 38.19 -9.03 1.02
N ASN A 49 39.20 -9.63 0.36
CA ASN A 49 40.39 -8.94 -0.13
C ASN A 49 40.06 -8.23 -1.44
N ILE A 50 40.06 -6.90 -1.45
CA ILE A 50 39.56 -6.09 -2.58
C ILE A 50 40.69 -5.73 -3.54
N HIS A 51 40.46 -5.98 -4.83
CA HIS A 51 41.36 -5.64 -5.94
C HIS A 51 40.66 -4.61 -6.82
N TYR A 52 41.29 -3.43 -6.95
CA TYR A 52 40.73 -2.36 -7.76
C TYR A 52 41.13 -2.53 -9.22
N VAL A 53 40.12 -2.69 -10.07
CA VAL A 53 40.29 -2.92 -11.52
C VAL A 53 39.68 -1.79 -12.32
N LYS A 54 40.02 -1.67 -13.61
CA LYS A 54 39.57 -0.53 -14.42
C LYS A 54 38.06 -0.58 -14.69
N ASN A 55 37.54 -1.76 -15.03
CA ASN A 55 36.14 -1.97 -15.34
C ASN A 55 35.73 -3.41 -15.05
N ILE A 56 34.57 -3.61 -14.44
CA ILE A 56 33.99 -4.93 -14.19
C ILE A 56 32.92 -5.33 -15.22
N ASN A 57 32.51 -4.41 -16.11
CA ASN A 57 31.40 -4.57 -17.05
C ASN A 57 31.84 -4.44 -18.52
N GLU A 58 33.13 -4.48 -18.80
CA GLU A 58 33.69 -4.45 -20.16
C GLU A 58 34.64 -5.63 -20.35
N ASN A 59 34.97 -5.96 -21.61
CA ASN A 59 35.85 -7.08 -21.94
C ASN A 59 37.25 -6.97 -21.34
N SER A 60 37.69 -5.78 -20.92
CA SER A 60 38.94 -5.59 -20.16
C SER A 60 38.96 -6.37 -18.84
N LEU A 61 37.80 -6.75 -18.30
CA LEU A 61 37.69 -7.63 -17.13
C LEU A 61 38.49 -8.94 -17.33
N ILE A 62 38.50 -9.49 -18.55
CA ILE A 62 39.22 -10.72 -18.85
C ILE A 62 40.72 -10.53 -18.67
N ASP A 63 41.25 -9.38 -19.11
CA ASP A 63 42.67 -9.08 -18.98
C ASP A 63 43.05 -8.81 -17.52
N ASP A 64 42.18 -8.12 -16.76
CA ASP A 64 42.35 -7.91 -15.32
C ASP A 64 42.34 -9.25 -14.54
N LEU A 65 41.48 -10.20 -14.93
CA LEU A 65 41.46 -11.56 -14.37
C LEU A 65 42.77 -12.29 -14.65
N LEU A 66 43.21 -12.33 -15.90
CA LEU A 66 44.46 -12.99 -16.29
C LEU A 66 45.68 -12.35 -15.60
N GLN A 67 45.68 -11.04 -15.40
CA GLN A 67 46.72 -10.36 -14.62
C GLN A 67 46.69 -10.77 -13.14
N PHE A 68 45.51 -10.81 -12.52
CA PHE A 68 45.36 -11.27 -11.15
C PHE A 68 45.82 -12.71 -10.97
N ARG A 69 45.54 -13.59 -11.95
CA ARG A 69 46.03 -14.97 -11.94
C ARG A 69 47.55 -15.07 -11.81
N GLN A 70 48.30 -14.19 -12.48
CA GLN A 70 49.76 -14.18 -12.43
C GLN A 70 50.31 -13.88 -11.02
N ALA A 71 49.53 -13.24 -10.16
CA ALA A 71 49.90 -12.91 -8.79
C ALA A 71 49.53 -14.01 -7.78
N ILE A 72 48.82 -15.06 -8.20
CA ILE A 72 48.34 -16.16 -7.35
C ILE A 72 49.09 -17.44 -7.71
N ASP A 73 49.42 -18.25 -6.70
CA ASP A 73 50.11 -19.53 -6.91
C ASP A 73 49.30 -20.43 -7.86
N ARG A 74 50.00 -21.11 -8.78
CA ARG A 74 49.34 -21.91 -9.81
C ARG A 74 48.54 -23.09 -9.23
N SER A 75 48.92 -23.59 -8.06
CA SER A 75 48.20 -24.66 -7.37
C SER A 75 46.91 -24.19 -6.68
N THR A 76 46.75 -22.88 -6.45
CA THR A 76 45.53 -22.33 -5.83
C THR A 76 44.41 -22.27 -6.86
N ALA A 77 43.29 -22.95 -6.58
CA ALA A 77 42.10 -22.89 -7.41
C ALA A 77 41.33 -21.59 -7.18
N ILE A 78 40.79 -20.97 -8.24
CA ILE A 78 40.02 -19.71 -8.14
C ILE A 78 38.63 -19.94 -8.72
N VAL A 79 37.60 -19.86 -7.88
CA VAL A 79 36.20 -19.97 -8.30
C VAL A 79 35.61 -18.59 -8.53
N LEU A 80 35.05 -18.33 -9.70
CA LEU A 80 34.50 -17.02 -10.08
C LEU A 80 33.02 -16.90 -9.72
N PHE A 81 32.64 -15.75 -9.15
CA PHE A 81 31.26 -15.41 -8.78
C PHE A 81 30.82 -14.10 -9.45
N PRO A 82 30.12 -14.15 -10.60
CA PRO A 82 29.60 -12.97 -11.28
C PRO A 82 28.39 -12.37 -10.54
N THR A 83 28.30 -11.04 -10.45
CA THR A 83 27.21 -10.38 -9.69
C THR A 83 26.08 -9.85 -10.57
N ASN A 84 26.25 -9.81 -11.88
CA ASN A 84 25.23 -9.33 -12.83
C ASN A 84 25.32 -10.04 -14.19
N ASP A 85 24.27 -9.94 -15.00
CA ASP A 85 24.14 -10.63 -16.29
C ASP A 85 25.24 -10.23 -17.29
N ASN A 86 25.76 -9.00 -17.19
CA ASN A 86 26.83 -8.56 -18.07
C ASN A 86 28.18 -9.21 -17.69
N ASN A 87 28.44 -9.47 -16.40
CA ASN A 87 29.57 -10.30 -15.99
C ASN A 87 29.44 -11.72 -16.55
N VAL A 88 28.25 -12.33 -16.40
CA VAL A 88 27.97 -13.68 -16.92
C VAL A 88 28.22 -13.72 -18.43
N ARG A 89 27.68 -12.75 -19.17
CA ARG A 89 27.88 -12.62 -20.62
C ARG A 89 29.36 -12.52 -21.00
N ILE A 90 30.11 -11.61 -20.39
CA ILE A 90 31.54 -11.40 -20.70
C ILE A 90 32.35 -12.67 -20.45
N LEU A 91 32.09 -13.34 -19.32
CA LEU A 91 32.76 -14.59 -18.96
C LEU A 91 32.39 -15.73 -19.91
N ALA A 92 31.12 -15.87 -20.27
CA ALA A 92 30.66 -16.91 -21.17
C ALA A 92 31.17 -16.71 -22.61
N GLU A 93 31.20 -15.47 -23.11
CA GLU A 93 31.78 -15.11 -24.43
C GLU A 93 33.30 -15.36 -24.49
N ASN A 94 33.97 -15.45 -23.35
CA ASN A 94 35.42 -15.66 -23.25
C ASN A 94 35.76 -16.94 -22.46
N VAL A 95 34.85 -17.92 -22.40
CA VAL A 95 34.98 -19.09 -21.51
C VAL A 95 36.30 -19.84 -21.75
N ASP A 96 36.69 -20.03 -23.01
CA ASP A 96 37.91 -20.73 -23.40
C ASP A 96 39.20 -20.03 -22.93
N ARG A 97 39.16 -18.69 -22.77
CA ARG A 97 40.28 -17.91 -22.24
C ARG A 97 40.38 -17.98 -20.72
N ILE A 98 39.30 -18.31 -20.04
CA ILE A 98 39.16 -18.23 -18.58
C ILE A 98 39.31 -19.60 -17.91
N THR A 99 38.73 -20.65 -18.48
CA THR A 99 38.72 -22.01 -17.90
C THR A 99 40.10 -22.66 -17.68
N PRO A 100 41.20 -22.27 -18.37
CA PRO A 100 42.52 -22.80 -18.02
C PRO A 100 43.02 -22.39 -16.62
N ASP A 101 42.56 -21.25 -16.11
CA ASP A 101 43.10 -20.62 -14.90
C ASP A 101 42.05 -20.40 -13.80
N PHE A 102 40.76 -20.48 -14.15
CA PHE A 102 39.63 -20.19 -13.29
C PHE A 102 38.54 -21.24 -13.42
N LEU A 103 37.81 -21.45 -12.33
CA LEU A 103 36.68 -22.36 -12.28
C LEU A 103 35.36 -21.58 -12.31
N LEU A 104 34.45 -22.02 -13.18
CA LEU A 104 33.08 -21.54 -13.30
C LEU A 104 32.15 -22.74 -13.29
N SER A 105 31.13 -22.69 -12.42
CA SER A 105 30.19 -23.79 -12.20
C SER A 105 29.48 -24.22 -13.50
N TRP A 106 29.19 -23.27 -14.39
CA TRP A 106 28.46 -23.47 -15.65
C TRP A 106 29.37 -23.46 -16.90
N SER A 107 30.69 -23.54 -16.75
CA SER A 107 31.65 -23.38 -17.87
C SER A 107 31.38 -24.31 -19.06
N GLU A 108 31.03 -25.58 -18.80
CA GLU A 108 30.71 -26.57 -19.84
C GLU A 108 29.44 -26.25 -20.64
N ASN A 109 28.59 -25.36 -20.13
CA ASN A 109 27.31 -24.97 -20.73
C ASN A 109 27.23 -23.47 -21.04
N ALA A 110 28.37 -22.80 -21.26
CA ALA A 110 28.40 -21.36 -21.52
C ALA A 110 27.48 -20.93 -22.69
N GLU A 111 27.32 -21.76 -23.72
CA GLU A 111 26.39 -21.49 -24.83
C GLU A 111 24.92 -21.50 -24.38
N ASP A 112 24.50 -22.48 -23.55
CA ASP A 112 23.16 -22.53 -22.97
C ASP A 112 22.90 -21.29 -22.08
N ILE A 113 23.90 -20.88 -21.30
CA ILE A 113 23.85 -19.67 -20.47
C ILE A 113 23.60 -18.43 -21.35
N LEU A 114 24.43 -18.23 -22.38
CA LEU A 114 24.26 -17.11 -23.32
C LEU A 114 22.90 -17.11 -24.00
N ASN A 115 22.41 -18.29 -24.40
CA ASN A 115 21.10 -18.45 -25.00
C ASN A 115 19.97 -18.06 -24.05
N LEU A 116 20.04 -18.42 -22.77
CA LEU A 116 18.99 -18.13 -21.79
C LEU A 116 19.03 -16.69 -21.24
N LEU A 117 20.16 -15.98 -21.36
CA LEU A 117 20.25 -14.54 -21.07
C LEU A 117 19.44 -13.69 -22.06
N LEU A 118 19.15 -14.21 -23.26
CA LEU A 118 18.35 -13.51 -24.26
C LEU A 118 16.85 -13.64 -23.96
N LYS A 119 16.20 -12.50 -23.71
CA LYS A 119 14.76 -12.44 -23.38
C LYS A 119 13.85 -13.14 -24.40
N SER A 120 14.21 -13.10 -25.69
CA SER A 120 13.47 -13.76 -26.78
C SER A 120 13.42 -15.28 -26.64
N ASN A 121 14.40 -15.88 -25.97
CA ASN A 121 14.49 -17.33 -25.82
C ASN A 121 13.70 -17.86 -24.62
N ILE A 122 13.29 -16.97 -23.70
CA ILE A 122 12.47 -17.33 -22.54
C ILE A 122 11.08 -17.82 -22.98
N GLU A 123 10.44 -17.12 -23.93
CA GLU A 123 9.13 -17.51 -24.47
C GLU A 123 9.19 -18.91 -25.10
N ARG A 124 10.18 -19.12 -25.97
CA ARG A 124 10.43 -20.42 -26.61
C ARG A 124 10.62 -21.52 -25.57
N ARG A 125 11.43 -21.27 -24.54
CA ARG A 125 11.67 -22.24 -23.47
C ARG A 125 10.40 -22.58 -22.70
N CYS A 126 9.57 -21.58 -22.39
CA CYS A 126 8.28 -21.81 -21.75
C CYS A 126 7.35 -22.67 -22.63
N LEU A 127 7.31 -22.44 -23.93
CA LEU A 127 6.51 -23.24 -24.87
C LEU A 127 6.99 -24.70 -24.92
N GLU A 128 8.31 -24.92 -25.07
CA GLU A 128 8.91 -26.26 -25.09
C GLU A 128 8.58 -27.06 -23.81
N MET A 129 8.60 -26.39 -22.66
CA MET A 129 8.30 -27.01 -21.38
C MET A 129 6.81 -26.98 -21.01
N SER A 130 5.91 -26.45 -21.85
CA SER A 130 4.48 -26.28 -21.53
C SER A 130 4.22 -25.45 -20.25
N ILE A 131 5.01 -24.41 -20.03
CA ILE A 131 4.90 -23.44 -18.92
C ILE A 131 4.22 -22.17 -19.43
N ARG A 132 3.39 -21.55 -18.58
CA ARG A 132 2.69 -20.31 -18.93
C ARG A 132 3.64 -19.12 -19.02
N TYR A 133 3.60 -18.45 -20.17
CA TYR A 133 4.29 -17.20 -20.44
C TYR A 133 3.27 -16.20 -21.00
N PRO A 134 3.30 -14.91 -20.60
CA PRO A 134 2.36 -13.93 -21.14
C PRO A 134 2.57 -13.77 -22.64
N LYS A 135 1.47 -13.67 -23.41
CA LYS A 135 1.55 -13.43 -24.85
C LYS A 135 2.44 -12.22 -25.10
N SER A 136 3.35 -12.33 -26.06
CA SER A 136 4.41 -11.34 -26.26
C SER A 136 4.60 -11.00 -27.73
N LYS A 137 5.00 -9.75 -28.03
CA LYS A 137 5.37 -9.29 -29.37
C LYS A 137 6.45 -8.23 -29.29
N VAL A 138 7.49 -8.34 -30.13
CA VAL A 138 8.53 -7.33 -30.23
C VAL A 138 8.15 -6.29 -31.27
N LEU A 139 7.99 -5.04 -30.84
CA LEU A 139 7.81 -3.87 -31.69
C LEU A 139 9.19 -3.35 -32.09
N LYS A 140 9.50 -3.38 -33.39
CA LYS A 140 10.79 -2.94 -33.95
C LYS A 140 10.73 -1.51 -34.46
N LYS A 141 9.56 -1.06 -34.89
CA LYS A 141 9.28 0.29 -35.38
C LYS A 141 7.92 0.77 -34.88
N THR A 142 7.70 2.09 -34.89
CA THR A 142 6.46 2.70 -34.43
C THR A 142 5.22 2.16 -35.16
N ASP A 143 5.33 1.86 -36.46
CA ASP A 143 4.23 1.32 -37.28
C ASP A 143 3.71 -0.05 -36.80
N ASP A 144 4.53 -0.82 -36.08
CA ASP A 144 4.13 -2.14 -35.57
C ASP A 144 3.01 -2.02 -34.51
N THR A 145 2.80 -0.82 -33.95
CA THR A 145 1.82 -0.54 -32.90
C THR A 145 0.39 -0.76 -33.37
N LEU A 146 0.05 -0.39 -34.61
CA LEU A 146 -1.29 -0.57 -35.17
C LEU A 146 -1.69 -2.05 -35.26
N GLU A 147 -0.74 -2.88 -35.72
CA GLU A 147 -0.95 -4.33 -35.78
C GLU A 147 -1.06 -4.91 -34.37
N ALA A 148 -0.26 -4.42 -33.43
CA ALA A 148 -0.27 -4.87 -32.04
C ALA A 148 -1.58 -4.54 -31.31
N ILE A 149 -2.17 -3.35 -31.54
CA ILE A 149 -3.46 -2.95 -30.97
C ILE A 149 -4.58 -3.95 -31.32
N ASN A 150 -4.54 -4.52 -32.52
CA ASN A 150 -5.56 -5.49 -32.95
C ASN A 150 -5.32 -6.92 -32.41
N GLN A 151 -4.13 -7.21 -31.89
CA GLN A 151 -3.73 -8.55 -31.46
C GLN A 151 -3.77 -8.74 -29.94
N PHE A 152 -3.80 -7.67 -29.15
CA PHE A 152 -3.69 -7.72 -27.69
C PHE A 152 -4.95 -7.18 -27.00
N GLU A 153 -5.28 -7.77 -25.85
CA GLU A 153 -6.29 -7.24 -24.94
C GLU A 153 -5.63 -6.33 -23.90
N PHE A 154 -6.26 -5.20 -23.59
CA PHE A 154 -5.72 -4.22 -22.66
C PHE A 154 -6.25 -4.47 -21.23
N PRO A 155 -5.43 -4.23 -20.18
CA PRO A 155 -4.13 -3.55 -20.21
C PRO A 155 -2.97 -4.43 -20.73
N VAL A 156 -1.96 -3.77 -21.29
CA VAL A 156 -0.71 -4.38 -21.75
C VAL A 156 0.50 -3.81 -21.03
N LEU A 157 1.61 -4.52 -21.05
CA LEU A 157 2.89 -4.11 -20.49
C LEU A 157 3.91 -3.91 -21.62
N ILE A 158 4.61 -2.78 -21.62
CA ILE A 158 5.76 -2.57 -22.51
C ILE A 158 7.06 -2.56 -21.70
N LYS A 159 8.11 -3.16 -22.27
CA LYS A 159 9.48 -3.18 -21.70
C LYS A 159 10.50 -3.03 -22.83
N PRO A 160 11.59 -2.29 -22.65
CA PRO A 160 12.65 -2.30 -23.65
C PRO A 160 13.33 -3.67 -23.71
N VAL A 161 13.73 -4.08 -24.91
CA VAL A 161 14.53 -5.29 -25.10
C VAL A 161 15.94 -5.07 -24.56
N LYS A 162 16.48 -3.85 -24.75
CA LYS A 162 17.82 -3.47 -24.30
C LYS A 162 17.87 -3.18 -22.80
N PRO A 163 18.95 -3.56 -22.08
CA PRO A 163 19.07 -3.31 -20.64
C PRO A 163 19.25 -1.82 -20.27
N GLN A 164 19.91 -1.03 -21.13
CA GLN A 164 20.14 0.40 -20.92
C GLN A 164 19.13 1.22 -21.75
N SER A 165 17.99 1.55 -21.15
CA SER A 165 16.87 2.23 -21.82
C SER A 165 16.20 3.29 -20.93
N GLY A 166 15.42 4.18 -21.54
CA GLY A 166 14.74 5.31 -20.90
C GLY A 166 13.63 4.94 -19.90
N PHE A 167 13.24 3.66 -19.82
CA PHE A 167 12.27 3.13 -18.86
C PHE A 167 12.52 1.63 -18.60
N LYS A 168 11.97 1.08 -17.51
CA LYS A 168 12.12 -0.36 -17.18
C LYS A 168 10.91 -1.19 -17.63
N ALA A 169 9.71 -0.74 -17.29
CA ALA A 169 8.44 -1.32 -17.68
C ALA A 169 7.34 -0.27 -17.54
N LEU A 170 6.34 -0.27 -18.43
CA LEU A 170 5.18 0.62 -18.34
C LEU A 170 3.90 -0.14 -18.65
N ARG A 171 2.88 0.06 -17.83
CA ARG A 171 1.52 -0.45 -18.08
C ARG A 171 0.76 0.55 -18.94
N CYS A 172 0.17 0.06 -20.02
CA CYS A 172 -0.69 0.83 -20.91
C CYS A 172 -2.11 0.28 -20.78
N ASP A 173 -3.03 1.09 -20.24
CA ASP A 173 -4.42 0.67 -20.01
C ASP A 173 -5.30 0.78 -21.27
N THR A 174 -4.86 1.54 -22.28
CA THR A 174 -5.62 1.73 -23.54
C THR A 174 -4.69 1.73 -24.76
N PRO A 175 -5.23 1.49 -25.98
CA PRO A 175 -4.48 1.61 -27.22
C PRO A 175 -3.80 2.97 -27.41
N GLU A 176 -4.47 4.05 -27.02
CA GLU A 176 -3.93 5.41 -27.11
C GLU A 176 -2.73 5.58 -26.19
N ALA A 177 -2.82 5.08 -24.95
CA ALA A 177 -1.71 5.10 -24.00
C ALA A 177 -0.52 4.27 -24.49
N LEU A 178 -0.75 3.17 -25.21
CA LEU A 178 0.33 2.41 -25.85
C LEU A 178 1.02 3.25 -26.93
N GLN A 179 0.26 3.83 -27.85
CA GLN A 179 0.81 4.67 -28.93
C GLN A 179 1.62 5.85 -28.37
N GLU A 180 1.06 6.59 -27.40
CA GLU A 180 1.74 7.72 -26.75
C GLU A 180 3.09 7.30 -26.13
N ASN A 181 3.14 6.13 -25.48
CA ASN A 181 4.38 5.64 -24.88
C ASN A 181 5.38 5.16 -25.94
N ILE A 182 4.95 4.51 -27.03
CA ILE A 182 5.86 4.11 -28.12
C ILE A 182 6.45 5.34 -28.81
N ASP A 183 5.66 6.37 -29.05
CA ASP A 183 6.14 7.64 -29.63
C ASP A 183 7.14 8.33 -28.70
N LYS A 184 6.82 8.36 -27.40
CA LYS A 184 7.70 8.94 -26.37
C LYS A 184 9.04 8.21 -26.25
N TYR A 185 9.03 6.88 -26.34
CA TYR A 185 10.20 6.02 -26.15
C TYR A 185 10.73 5.41 -27.45
N GLN A 186 10.55 6.09 -28.59
CA GLN A 186 10.96 5.61 -29.90
C GLN A 186 12.47 5.26 -29.96
N LYS A 187 13.31 5.97 -29.20
CA LYS A 187 14.76 5.72 -29.11
C LYS A 187 15.11 4.40 -28.40
N ASP A 188 14.18 3.84 -27.64
CA ASP A 188 14.35 2.59 -26.89
C ASP A 188 13.93 1.34 -27.68
N LEU A 189 13.47 1.50 -28.93
CA LEU A 189 13.17 0.39 -29.81
C LEU A 189 14.42 -0.51 -30.04
N PRO A 190 14.24 -1.84 -30.12
CA PRO A 190 12.96 -2.57 -30.06
C PRO A 190 12.38 -2.67 -28.62
N ILE A 191 11.04 -2.65 -28.54
CA ILE A 191 10.26 -2.74 -27.30
C ILE A 191 9.43 -4.02 -27.30
N LEU A 192 9.46 -4.78 -26.22
CA LEU A 192 8.63 -5.95 -25.98
C LEU A 192 7.27 -5.51 -25.41
N LEU A 193 6.20 -5.82 -26.12
CA LEU A 193 4.81 -5.74 -25.68
C LEU A 193 4.38 -7.10 -25.12
N GLN A 194 3.73 -7.13 -23.95
CA GLN A 194 3.23 -8.35 -23.32
C GLN A 194 1.84 -8.16 -22.71
N ASP A 195 1.07 -9.25 -22.58
CA ASP A 195 -0.16 -9.26 -21.78
C ASP A 195 0.12 -8.84 -20.33
N TRP A 196 -0.78 -8.04 -19.75
CA TRP A 196 -0.72 -7.73 -18.34
C TRP A 196 -1.17 -8.92 -17.49
N ILE A 197 -0.27 -9.42 -16.65
CA ILE A 197 -0.62 -10.41 -15.62
C ILE A 197 -1.17 -9.65 -14.41
N SER A 198 -2.40 -9.97 -13.98
CA SER A 198 -3.05 -9.36 -12.81
C SER A 198 -2.28 -9.63 -11.51
N GLY A 199 -2.67 -8.95 -10.43
CA GLY A 199 -1.97 -9.02 -9.14
C GLY A 199 -0.94 -7.90 -8.90
N THR A 200 -0.40 -7.90 -7.70
CA THR A 200 0.50 -6.92 -7.06
C THR A 200 1.90 -7.48 -6.84
N ASP A 201 2.80 -6.73 -6.19
CA ASP A 201 4.12 -7.24 -5.77
C ASP A 201 4.02 -8.49 -4.88
N LYS A 202 2.95 -8.60 -4.08
CA LYS A 202 2.74 -9.72 -3.15
C LYS A 202 2.43 -11.04 -3.86
N ASP A 203 2.07 -10.96 -5.13
CA ASP A 203 1.73 -12.11 -5.95
C ASP A 203 2.94 -12.59 -6.77
N LEU A 204 4.13 -11.99 -6.55
CA LEU A 204 5.40 -12.43 -7.14
C LEU A 204 6.13 -13.40 -6.21
N PHE A 205 6.45 -14.56 -6.76
CA PHE A 205 7.24 -15.60 -6.13
C PHE A 205 8.51 -15.83 -6.94
N PHE A 206 9.50 -16.43 -6.30
CA PHE A 206 10.68 -16.92 -6.99
C PHE A 206 11.07 -18.29 -6.44
N GLY A 207 11.47 -19.16 -7.35
CA GLY A 207 12.13 -20.42 -7.03
C GLY A 207 13.60 -20.33 -7.39
N ALA A 208 14.48 -20.54 -6.42
CA ALA A 208 15.92 -20.60 -6.61
C ALA A 208 16.38 -22.06 -6.51
N LEU A 209 17.24 -22.50 -7.41
CA LEU A 209 17.85 -23.83 -7.42
C LEU A 209 19.38 -23.70 -7.49
N TYR A 210 20.07 -24.72 -6.97
CA TYR A 210 21.42 -25.04 -7.42
C TYR A 210 21.36 -26.36 -8.20
N LEU A 211 21.89 -26.33 -9.43
CA LEU A 211 21.95 -27.49 -10.31
C LEU A 211 23.38 -28.04 -10.37
N ASP A 212 23.49 -29.35 -10.50
CA ASP A 212 24.72 -30.08 -10.81
C ASP A 212 24.44 -31.01 -11.98
N HIS A 213 24.91 -30.65 -13.18
CA HIS A 213 24.62 -31.31 -14.45
C HIS A 213 23.11 -31.56 -14.68
N GLY A 214 22.28 -30.58 -14.34
CA GLY A 214 20.81 -30.63 -14.41
C GLY A 214 20.12 -31.27 -13.19
N LYS A 215 20.87 -31.88 -12.27
CA LYS A 215 20.32 -32.44 -11.03
C LYS A 215 20.13 -31.35 -9.99
N VAL A 216 18.95 -31.28 -9.38
CA VAL A 216 18.67 -30.33 -8.29
C VAL A 216 19.35 -30.77 -7.00
N ILE A 217 20.29 -29.96 -6.52
CA ILE A 217 20.99 -30.18 -5.24
C ILE A 217 20.31 -29.41 -4.11
N SER A 218 19.88 -28.18 -4.39
CA SER A 218 19.26 -27.30 -3.40
C SER A 218 18.11 -26.53 -4.04
N SER A 219 17.10 -26.19 -3.23
CA SER A 219 15.95 -25.42 -3.67
C SER A 219 15.45 -24.47 -2.58
N PHE A 220 15.05 -23.27 -2.96
CA PHE A 220 14.48 -22.25 -2.08
C PHE A 220 13.31 -21.55 -2.74
N CYS A 221 12.24 -21.31 -2.00
CA CYS A 221 11.12 -20.49 -2.44
C CYS A 221 11.03 -19.23 -1.60
N GLY A 222 10.85 -18.09 -2.26
CA GLY A 222 10.53 -16.84 -1.61
C GLY A 222 9.38 -16.11 -2.29
N ASN A 223 8.88 -15.10 -1.58
CA ASN A 223 7.80 -14.22 -2.00
C ASN A 223 8.23 -12.77 -1.83
N LYS A 224 7.98 -11.95 -2.85
CA LYS A 224 8.22 -10.52 -2.78
C LYS A 224 7.08 -9.86 -2.01
N LEU A 225 7.40 -8.91 -1.14
CA LEU A 225 6.39 -8.13 -0.41
C LEU A 225 6.29 -6.71 -0.94
N GLU A 226 7.42 -6.12 -1.34
CA GLU A 226 7.52 -4.77 -1.87
C GLU A 226 8.62 -4.68 -2.92
N SER A 227 8.39 -3.79 -3.91
CA SER A 227 9.36 -3.42 -4.94
C SER A 227 9.46 -1.90 -5.07
N HIS A 228 10.55 -1.40 -5.67
CA HIS A 228 10.68 0.01 -6.03
C HIS A 228 11.10 0.19 -7.49
N PRO A 229 10.26 0.83 -8.34
CA PRO A 229 8.84 1.16 -8.12
C PRO A 229 7.96 -0.09 -7.93
N PRO A 230 6.83 -0.04 -7.20
CA PRO A 230 5.91 -1.16 -7.02
C PRO A 230 5.36 -1.74 -8.31
N ALA A 231 5.14 -3.04 -8.26
CA ALA A 231 4.72 -3.91 -9.35
C ALA A 231 5.63 -3.94 -10.58
N MET A 232 6.68 -3.10 -10.65
CA MET A 232 7.47 -2.87 -11.87
C MET A 232 8.98 -2.71 -11.61
N GLY A 233 9.40 -2.81 -10.36
CA GLY A 233 10.70 -2.36 -9.88
C GLY A 233 11.63 -3.47 -9.41
N GLN A 234 12.64 -3.08 -8.64
CA GLN A 234 13.53 -4.02 -7.95
C GLN A 234 12.92 -4.38 -6.59
N THR A 235 13.04 -5.64 -6.17
CA THR A 235 12.56 -6.09 -4.85
C THR A 235 13.23 -5.30 -3.74
N THR A 236 12.44 -4.71 -2.84
CA THR A 236 12.93 -4.03 -1.63
C THR A 236 12.66 -4.82 -0.36
N VAL A 237 11.66 -5.71 -0.36
CA VAL A 237 11.37 -6.63 0.74
C VAL A 237 10.97 -7.99 0.19
N ALA A 238 11.60 -9.06 0.68
CA ALA A 238 11.23 -10.43 0.35
C ALA A 238 11.27 -11.34 1.59
N ILE A 239 10.44 -12.38 1.60
CA ILE A 239 10.39 -13.38 2.66
C ILE A 239 10.59 -14.78 2.11
N SER A 240 11.10 -15.69 2.94
CA SER A 240 11.00 -17.13 2.68
C SER A 240 9.53 -17.54 2.62
N ALA A 241 9.16 -18.35 1.63
CA ALA A 241 7.81 -18.83 1.44
C ALA A 241 7.80 -20.35 1.23
N HIS A 242 6.64 -20.97 1.44
CA HIS A 242 6.41 -22.37 1.08
C HIS A 242 5.38 -22.43 -0.03
N ASN A 243 5.84 -22.63 -1.26
CA ASN A 243 4.99 -22.83 -2.43
C ASN A 243 5.59 -23.95 -3.31
N PRO A 244 5.12 -25.20 -3.16
CA PRO A 244 5.63 -26.34 -3.93
C PRO A 244 5.45 -26.19 -5.45
N GLU A 245 4.38 -25.50 -5.89
CA GLU A 245 4.09 -25.28 -7.31
C GLU A 245 5.14 -24.37 -7.96
N VAL A 246 5.58 -23.32 -7.25
CA VAL A 246 6.68 -22.45 -7.69
C VAL A 246 7.94 -23.27 -7.93
N ILE A 247 8.34 -24.11 -6.98
CA ILE A 247 9.53 -24.96 -7.13
C ILE A 247 9.36 -25.97 -8.27
N ALA A 248 8.17 -26.56 -8.43
CA ALA A 248 7.90 -27.50 -9.51
C ALA A 248 8.06 -26.84 -10.89
N ILE A 249 7.47 -25.66 -11.08
CA ILE A 249 7.60 -24.90 -12.33
C ILE A 249 9.05 -24.45 -12.56
N THR A 250 9.77 -24.03 -11.51
CA THR A 250 11.20 -23.71 -11.62
C THR A 250 12.01 -24.91 -12.09
N LYS A 251 11.79 -26.10 -11.52
CA LYS A 251 12.46 -27.34 -11.95
C LYS A 251 12.14 -27.67 -13.41
N GLN A 252 10.86 -27.61 -13.77
CA GLN A 252 10.39 -27.85 -15.14
C GLN A 252 11.05 -26.87 -16.12
N PHE A 253 11.19 -25.59 -15.78
CA PHE A 253 11.83 -24.62 -16.68
C PHE A 253 13.28 -24.99 -17.03
N PHE A 254 14.03 -25.59 -16.10
CA PHE A 254 15.43 -25.99 -16.34
C PHE A 254 15.62 -27.47 -16.72
N GLU A 255 14.53 -28.24 -16.84
CA GLU A 255 14.59 -29.68 -17.11
C GLU A 255 15.20 -30.01 -18.48
N GLY A 256 16.10 -31.00 -18.53
CA GLY A 256 16.79 -31.39 -19.76
C GLY A 256 17.97 -30.50 -20.15
N LEU A 257 18.19 -29.37 -19.45
CA LEU A 257 19.44 -28.62 -19.56
C LEU A 257 20.46 -29.22 -18.59
N LYS A 258 21.68 -29.49 -19.07
CA LYS A 258 22.75 -30.07 -18.25
C LYS A 258 23.51 -29.01 -17.43
N LEU A 259 22.84 -27.94 -17.05
CA LEU A 259 23.45 -26.80 -16.35
C LEU A 259 23.97 -27.21 -14.97
N SER A 260 25.11 -26.65 -14.61
CA SER A 260 25.65 -26.62 -13.25
C SER A 260 25.69 -25.18 -12.76
N GLY A 261 25.40 -24.92 -11.49
CA GLY A 261 25.40 -23.56 -10.92
C GLY A 261 24.03 -23.07 -10.43
N PRO A 262 23.99 -21.83 -9.90
CA PRO A 262 22.76 -21.22 -9.41
C PRO A 262 21.85 -20.79 -10.57
N VAL A 263 20.57 -21.12 -10.43
CA VAL A 263 19.52 -20.65 -11.33
C VAL A 263 18.29 -20.24 -10.51
N SER A 264 17.47 -19.34 -11.04
CA SER A 264 16.18 -19.03 -10.45
C SER A 264 15.14 -18.71 -11.52
N LEU A 265 13.88 -18.78 -11.12
CA LEU A 265 12.75 -18.39 -11.95
C LEU A 265 11.79 -17.52 -11.14
N GLU A 266 11.53 -16.32 -11.64
CA GLU A 266 10.50 -15.43 -11.11
C GLU A 266 9.14 -15.72 -11.75
N LEU A 267 8.13 -15.88 -10.89
CA LEU A 267 6.78 -16.26 -11.25
C LEU A 267 5.78 -15.26 -10.65
N LYS A 268 4.77 -14.86 -11.41
CA LYS A 268 3.65 -14.08 -10.91
C LYS A 268 2.38 -14.90 -10.88
N GLN A 269 1.68 -14.89 -9.76
CA GLN A 269 0.35 -15.48 -9.63
C GLN A 269 -0.72 -14.47 -10.07
N ASP A 270 -1.61 -14.88 -10.97
CA ASP A 270 -2.77 -14.08 -11.35
C ASP A 270 -3.95 -14.25 -10.38
N GLU A 271 -4.99 -13.44 -10.55
CA GLU A 271 -6.21 -13.48 -9.72
C GLU A 271 -6.96 -14.82 -9.73
N LYS A 272 -6.69 -15.70 -10.71
CA LYS A 272 -7.25 -17.04 -10.82
C LYS A 272 -6.33 -18.10 -10.20
N GLY A 273 -5.23 -17.69 -9.59
CA GLY A 273 -4.24 -18.56 -8.95
C GLY A 273 -3.21 -19.16 -9.91
N ARG A 274 -3.19 -18.80 -11.20
CA ARG A 274 -2.27 -19.38 -12.19
C ARG A 274 -0.91 -18.68 -12.11
N LEU A 275 0.18 -19.46 -12.17
CA LEU A 275 1.56 -18.95 -12.18
C LEU A 275 2.06 -18.71 -13.61
N TRP A 276 2.68 -17.56 -13.82
CA TRP A 276 3.22 -17.08 -15.10
C TRP A 276 4.69 -16.71 -14.95
N VAL A 277 5.54 -17.13 -15.89
CA VAL A 277 6.96 -16.78 -15.89
C VAL A 277 7.15 -15.30 -16.20
N ILE A 278 7.97 -14.63 -15.39
CA ILE A 278 8.38 -13.24 -15.58
C ILE A 278 9.77 -13.17 -16.19
N GLU A 279 10.78 -13.70 -15.48
CA GLU A 279 12.17 -13.76 -15.94
C GLU A 279 12.93 -14.86 -15.17
N PRO A 280 13.86 -15.57 -15.84
CA PRO A 280 14.84 -16.39 -15.16
C PRO A 280 16.10 -15.59 -14.82
N THR A 281 16.82 -16.03 -13.80
CA THR A 281 18.21 -15.63 -13.53
C THR A 281 19.09 -16.86 -13.72
N ILE A 282 20.14 -16.75 -14.54
CA ILE A 282 21.02 -17.87 -14.91
C ILE A 282 22.48 -17.45 -14.78
N GLY A 283 23.34 -18.37 -14.33
CA GLY A 283 24.80 -18.16 -14.25
C GLY A 283 25.26 -17.26 -13.09
N ARG A 284 24.32 -16.80 -12.27
CA ARG A 284 24.53 -16.03 -11.02
C ARG A 284 23.35 -16.24 -10.08
N THR A 285 23.47 -15.78 -8.84
CA THR A 285 22.32 -15.65 -7.94
C THR A 285 21.54 -14.35 -8.17
N ASP A 286 20.35 -14.25 -7.57
CA ASP A 286 19.59 -13.01 -7.54
C ASP A 286 20.04 -12.06 -6.45
N PHE A 287 19.68 -10.79 -6.64
CA PHE A 287 19.95 -9.70 -5.71
C PHE A 287 19.52 -9.98 -4.26
N TRP A 288 18.48 -10.80 -4.06
CA TRP A 288 17.98 -11.21 -2.75
C TRP A 288 18.67 -12.46 -2.18
N VAL A 289 19.83 -12.90 -2.68
CA VAL A 289 20.55 -14.09 -2.17
C VAL A 289 20.81 -14.07 -0.66
N GLY A 290 20.96 -12.88 -0.07
CA GLY A 290 21.05 -12.71 1.39
C GLY A 290 19.83 -13.21 2.16
N LEU A 291 18.66 -13.34 1.51
CA LEU A 291 17.48 -14.02 2.04
C LEU A 291 17.71 -15.53 2.14
N CYS A 292 18.25 -16.16 1.10
CA CYS A 292 18.52 -17.60 1.08
C CYS A 292 19.47 -17.97 2.20
N THR A 293 20.59 -17.26 2.32
CA THR A 293 21.58 -17.48 3.38
C THR A 293 20.95 -17.29 4.76
N ALA A 294 20.16 -16.23 4.94
CA ALA A 294 19.44 -16.02 6.20
C ALA A 294 18.41 -17.11 6.48
N ALA A 295 17.84 -17.76 5.47
CA ALA A 295 16.93 -18.89 5.58
C ALA A 295 17.63 -20.26 5.74
N ASN A 296 18.95 -20.29 5.93
CA ASN A 296 19.82 -21.48 5.97
C ASN A 296 20.04 -22.19 4.62
N VAL A 297 19.82 -21.51 3.49
CA VAL A 297 20.10 -22.02 2.15
C VAL A 297 21.23 -21.22 1.51
N ASN A 298 22.47 -21.65 1.69
CA ASN A 298 23.66 -20.96 1.14
C ASN A 298 24.01 -21.50 -0.25
N LEU A 299 23.34 -20.97 -1.29
CA LEU A 299 23.54 -21.39 -2.68
C LEU A 299 24.98 -21.13 -3.18
N LEU A 300 25.64 -20.09 -2.66
CA LEU A 300 26.99 -19.70 -3.07
C LEU A 300 28.06 -20.64 -2.50
N TYR A 301 27.91 -21.05 -1.24
CA TYR A 301 28.80 -22.07 -0.69
C TYR A 301 28.57 -23.43 -1.35
N THR A 302 27.32 -23.75 -1.69
CA THR A 302 27.01 -24.94 -2.50
C THR A 302 27.74 -24.87 -3.84
N GLU A 303 27.69 -23.73 -4.52
CA GLU A 303 28.43 -23.50 -5.77
C GLU A 303 29.94 -23.67 -5.61
N TYR A 304 30.53 -23.08 -4.58
CA TYR A 304 31.96 -23.19 -4.29
C TYR A 304 32.39 -24.66 -4.10
N VAL A 305 31.65 -25.41 -3.29
CA VAL A 305 31.94 -26.80 -2.94
C VAL A 305 31.83 -27.73 -4.15
N TYR A 306 30.74 -27.64 -4.91
CA TYR A 306 30.52 -28.48 -6.08
C TYR A 306 31.51 -28.15 -7.21
N THR A 307 31.81 -26.87 -7.44
CA THR A 307 32.79 -26.45 -8.46
C THR A 307 34.20 -26.97 -8.16
N LEU A 308 34.56 -27.12 -6.87
CA LEU A 308 35.85 -27.68 -6.44
C LEU A 308 35.84 -29.21 -6.30
N GLY A 309 34.71 -29.88 -6.54
CA GLY A 309 34.55 -31.31 -6.32
C GLY A 309 34.77 -31.72 -4.86
N LEU A 310 34.34 -30.87 -3.91
CA LEU A 310 34.42 -31.14 -2.48
C LEU A 310 33.15 -31.84 -1.97
N ASP A 311 33.25 -32.54 -0.84
CA ASP A 311 32.10 -33.19 -0.23
C ASP A 311 31.09 -32.16 0.32
N PRO A 312 29.81 -32.25 -0.07
CA PRO A 312 28.80 -31.32 0.39
C PRO A 312 28.49 -31.51 1.87
N GLN A 313 28.32 -30.40 2.58
CA GLN A 313 27.82 -30.42 3.95
C GLN A 313 26.31 -30.75 3.99
N PRO A 314 25.82 -31.41 5.04
CA PRO A 314 24.39 -31.68 5.20
C PRO A 314 23.56 -30.38 5.18
N SER A 315 22.45 -30.39 4.44
CA SER A 315 21.55 -29.24 4.38
C SER A 315 20.91 -28.98 5.75
N LYS A 316 20.97 -27.73 6.22
CA LYS A 316 20.24 -27.30 7.42
C LYS A 316 18.75 -27.10 7.09
N PRO A 317 17.83 -27.32 8.04
CA PRO A 317 16.42 -27.01 7.84
C PRO A 317 16.21 -25.54 7.47
N ILE A 318 15.35 -25.32 6.47
CA ILE A 318 14.97 -23.97 6.06
C ILE A 318 14.25 -23.29 7.22
N ARG A 319 14.68 -22.07 7.56
CA ARG A 319 14.03 -21.25 8.59
C ARG A 319 13.36 -20.02 7.98
N PRO A 320 12.33 -19.47 8.65
CA PRO A 320 11.72 -18.21 8.25
C PRO A 320 12.73 -17.06 8.25
N ALA A 321 12.87 -16.39 7.11
CA ALA A 321 13.75 -15.24 6.93
C ALA A 321 13.07 -14.11 6.13
N ILE A 322 13.47 -12.87 6.41
CA ILE A 322 13.03 -11.67 5.71
C ILE A 322 14.26 -10.86 5.33
N TRP A 323 14.29 -10.38 4.10
CA TRP A 323 15.39 -9.60 3.55
C TRP A 323 14.90 -8.20 3.17
N PHE A 324 15.72 -7.20 3.50
CA PHE A 324 15.45 -5.79 3.29
C PHE A 324 16.54 -5.13 2.44
N ASP A 325 16.12 -4.48 1.35
CA ASP A 325 17.01 -3.63 0.59
C ASP A 325 17.17 -2.26 1.24
N SER A 326 18.21 -2.13 2.06
CA SER A 326 18.53 -0.86 2.74
C SER A 326 19.05 0.23 1.79
N GLU A 327 19.39 -0.12 0.54
CA GLU A 327 19.87 0.85 -0.46
C GLU A 327 18.73 1.63 -1.09
N LYS A 328 17.69 0.93 -1.53
CA LYS A 328 16.51 1.52 -2.17
C LYS A 328 15.44 1.91 -1.16
N ASP A 329 15.40 1.27 0.01
CA ASP A 329 14.36 1.49 1.00
C ASP A 329 14.83 1.27 2.45
N SER A 330 15.57 2.25 2.97
CA SER A 330 16.06 2.26 4.36
C SER A 330 14.95 2.25 5.42
N LEU A 331 13.69 2.52 5.03
CA LEU A 331 12.55 2.59 5.93
C LEU A 331 11.69 1.32 5.92
N ALA A 332 11.98 0.36 5.03
CA ALA A 332 11.24 -0.89 4.90
C ALA A 332 11.20 -1.68 6.20
N LEU A 333 12.30 -1.67 6.96
CA LEU A 333 12.39 -2.27 8.28
C LEU A 333 11.25 -1.84 9.21
N PHE A 334 10.98 -0.53 9.28
CA PHE A 334 9.96 0.03 10.17
C PHE A 334 8.54 -0.32 9.72
N ARG A 335 8.34 -0.61 8.44
CA ARG A 335 7.04 -1.01 7.89
C ARG A 335 6.70 -2.48 8.14
N HIS A 336 7.72 -3.33 8.33
CA HIS A 336 7.58 -4.77 8.58
C HIS A 336 8.08 -5.18 9.98
N LEU A 337 8.04 -4.26 10.95
CA LEU A 337 8.42 -4.55 12.33
C LEU A 337 7.56 -5.65 12.97
N ASP A 338 6.31 -5.77 12.53
CA ASP A 338 5.39 -6.85 12.90
C ASP A 338 5.96 -8.24 12.58
N LYS A 339 6.60 -8.42 11.42
CA LYS A 339 7.23 -9.69 11.01
C LYS A 339 8.50 -10.02 11.81
N LEU A 340 9.19 -9.01 12.32
CA LEU A 340 10.40 -9.18 13.14
C LEU A 340 10.09 -9.41 14.61
N LEU A 341 9.03 -8.78 15.09
CA LEU A 341 8.53 -8.90 16.47
C LEU A 341 7.52 -10.03 16.63
N ALA A 342 7.21 -10.77 15.57
CA ALA A 342 6.28 -11.90 15.57
C ALA A 342 4.84 -11.51 15.96
N LEU A 343 4.41 -10.29 15.63
CA LEU A 343 3.10 -9.73 16.03
C LEU A 343 1.92 -10.42 15.34
N GLU A 344 2.16 -11.08 14.21
CA GLU A 344 1.18 -11.84 13.41
C GLU A 344 1.58 -13.33 13.22
N GLY A 345 2.41 -13.90 14.11
CA GLY A 345 2.80 -15.32 14.05
C GLY A 345 4.30 -15.54 13.93
N THR A 346 4.76 -16.21 12.87
CA THR A 346 6.15 -16.67 12.71
C THR A 346 7.17 -15.54 12.81
N ARG A 347 8.20 -15.73 13.65
CA ARG A 347 9.33 -14.79 13.77
C ARG A 347 10.32 -15.00 12.62
N TYR A 348 10.55 -13.96 11.82
CA TYR A 348 11.50 -14.02 10.71
C TYR A 348 12.90 -13.56 11.13
N THR A 349 13.92 -14.24 10.62
CA THR A 349 15.32 -13.78 10.73
C THR A 349 15.56 -12.66 9.71
N ALA A 350 15.93 -11.47 10.18
CA ALA A 350 16.21 -10.33 9.30
C ALA A 350 17.57 -10.44 8.61
N SER A 351 17.62 -10.04 7.35
CA SER A 351 18.83 -9.83 6.55
C SER A 351 18.73 -8.48 5.84
N PHE A 352 19.85 -7.77 5.69
CA PHE A 352 19.88 -6.43 5.11
C PHE A 352 21.00 -6.33 4.06
N SER A 353 20.79 -5.53 3.01
CA SER A 353 21.81 -5.30 1.97
C SER A 353 23.18 -4.88 2.54
N TYR A 354 23.20 -3.92 3.48
CA TYR A 354 24.46 -3.36 4.01
C TYR A 354 24.72 -3.63 5.50
N LEU A 355 23.68 -3.82 6.31
CA LEU A 355 23.80 -3.92 7.77
C LEU A 355 23.95 -5.37 8.23
N THR A 356 25.12 -5.73 8.74
CA THR A 356 25.37 -6.98 9.48
C THR A 356 26.27 -6.68 10.67
N ARG A 357 26.22 -7.51 11.73
CA ARG A 357 27.02 -7.26 12.94
C ARG A 357 28.51 -7.51 12.69
N GLU A 358 28.80 -8.45 11.80
CA GLU A 358 30.14 -8.92 11.46
C GLU A 358 30.86 -7.96 10.47
N ASP A 359 30.09 -7.17 9.71
CA ASP A 359 30.60 -6.24 8.69
C ASP A 359 29.78 -4.93 8.66
N LEU A 360 30.06 -4.05 9.62
CA LEU A 360 29.34 -2.78 9.82
C LEU A 360 29.78 -1.64 8.88
N LYS A 361 30.99 -1.72 8.32
CA LYS A 361 31.61 -0.63 7.53
C LYS A 361 30.76 -0.23 6.30
N PRO A 362 30.21 -1.16 5.49
CA PRO A 362 29.33 -0.80 4.39
C PRO A 362 28.11 0.01 4.83
N SER A 363 27.47 -0.35 5.96
CA SER A 363 26.33 0.39 6.49
C SER A 363 26.69 1.82 6.88
N MET A 364 27.88 2.04 7.44
CA MET A 364 28.35 3.38 7.82
C MET A 364 28.57 4.26 6.58
N VAL A 365 29.15 3.71 5.52
CA VAL A 365 29.36 4.42 4.24
C VAL A 365 28.03 4.74 3.56
N ALA A 366 27.12 3.76 3.49
CA ALA A 366 25.78 3.95 2.93
C ALA A 366 24.97 5.03 3.68
N THR A 367 25.07 5.07 5.01
CA THR A 367 24.36 6.07 5.84
C THR A 367 24.90 7.49 5.62
N LYS A 368 26.23 7.66 5.50
CA LYS A 368 26.83 8.97 5.19
C LYS A 368 26.38 9.48 3.82
N ALA A 369 26.32 8.61 2.82
CA ALA A 369 25.83 8.96 1.48
C ALA A 369 24.33 9.32 1.46
N LEU A 370 23.51 8.67 2.31
CA LEU A 370 22.09 8.99 2.48
C LEU A 370 21.91 10.36 3.16
N LEU A 371 22.65 10.63 4.24
CA LEU A 371 22.61 11.91 4.96
C LEU A 371 23.07 13.09 4.10
N ALA A 372 24.04 12.87 3.19
CA ALA A 372 24.47 13.88 2.21
C ALA A 372 23.40 14.21 1.15
N ARG A 373 22.39 13.35 0.97
CA ARG A 373 21.23 13.56 0.06
C ARG A 373 20.00 14.12 0.76
N VAL A 374 20.04 14.25 2.09
CA VAL A 374 18.99 14.95 2.84
C VAL A 374 19.21 16.46 2.63
N PRO A 375 18.24 17.21 2.06
CA PRO A 375 18.40 18.64 1.90
C PRO A 375 18.69 19.31 3.25
N SER A 376 19.65 20.23 3.25
CA SER A 376 20.20 20.95 4.42
C SER A 376 19.15 21.69 5.26
N TYR A 377 17.89 21.78 4.82
CA TYR A 377 16.77 22.31 5.61
C TYR A 377 16.38 21.40 6.80
N LEU A 378 16.70 20.10 6.76
CA LEU A 378 16.42 19.16 7.86
C LEU A 378 17.50 19.16 8.95
N HIS A 379 18.53 20.00 8.82
CA HIS A 379 19.57 20.24 9.82
C HIS A 379 19.59 21.71 10.23
N LYS A 380 18.47 22.20 10.76
CA LYS A 380 18.42 23.34 11.70
C LYS A 380 17.03 23.45 12.33
N LYS A 381 16.88 22.92 13.54
CA LYS A 381 16.08 23.49 14.65
C LYS A 381 16.16 22.54 15.85
N THR A 382 17.27 22.66 16.56
CA THR A 382 17.36 22.27 17.96
C THR A 382 17.58 23.56 18.75
N PHE A 383 16.70 23.76 19.74
CA PHE A 383 16.67 24.82 20.75
C PHE A 383 16.48 26.25 20.25
N SER A 384 15.27 26.78 20.43
CA SER A 384 15.03 28.08 21.09
C SER A 384 13.53 28.42 21.05
N ASP A 385 13.12 28.93 22.21
CA ASP A 385 11.97 29.75 22.59
C ASP A 385 10.58 29.09 22.76
N LYS A 386 10.20 29.03 24.04
CA LYS A 386 8.81 28.95 24.50
C LYS A 386 8.02 30.11 23.85
N PRO A 387 6.89 29.86 23.18
CA PRO A 387 5.87 30.88 23.07
C PRO A 387 5.18 30.98 24.43
N ALA A 388 5.34 32.12 25.08
CA ALA A 388 4.39 32.56 26.09
C ALA A 388 3.09 32.95 25.36
N THR A 389 2.02 32.19 25.55
CA THR A 389 0.67 32.65 25.25
C THR A 389 -0.01 32.95 26.58
N LYS A 390 -0.28 34.23 26.82
CA LYS A 390 -1.20 34.69 27.87
C LYS A 390 -2.52 33.94 27.71
N ASP A 391 -3.03 33.34 28.78
CA ASP A 391 -4.41 32.85 28.80
C ASP A 391 -5.33 34.06 28.52
N PRO A 392 -6.28 33.96 27.58
CA PRO A 392 -7.31 34.98 27.44
C PRO A 392 -8.16 34.95 28.71
N ASP A 393 -8.12 36.03 29.49
CA ASP A 393 -8.96 36.22 30.65
C ASP A 393 -10.42 35.90 30.29
N ASP A 394 -11.02 34.95 31.02
CA ASP A 394 -12.43 34.49 30.95
C ASP A 394 -12.77 33.24 30.10
N ILE A 395 -11.83 32.30 29.87
CA ILE A 395 -12.17 30.95 29.37
C ILE A 395 -12.11 29.92 30.52
N GLN A 396 -13.26 29.31 30.84
CA GLN A 396 -13.35 28.21 31.79
C GLN A 396 -13.39 26.87 31.06
N PHE A 397 -12.57 25.92 31.50
CA PHE A 397 -12.53 24.56 30.98
C PHE A 397 -13.28 23.61 31.92
N ILE A 398 -14.17 22.77 31.38
CA ILE A 398 -14.85 21.72 32.13
C ILE A 398 -14.80 20.41 31.34
N GLN A 399 -14.51 19.31 32.04
CA GLN A 399 -14.51 17.96 31.47
C GLN A 399 -15.66 17.14 32.04
N TYR A 400 -16.50 16.57 31.18
CA TYR A 400 -17.56 15.64 31.57
C TYR A 400 -17.24 14.22 31.14
N THR A 401 -17.33 13.27 32.07
CA THR A 401 -17.03 11.85 31.82
C THR A 401 -18.30 11.08 31.44
N GLY A 402 -18.63 11.12 30.15
CA GLY A 402 -19.79 10.46 29.58
C GLY A 402 -20.99 11.39 29.36
N TYR A 403 -21.91 10.96 28.49
CA TYR A 403 -23.04 11.77 28.04
C TYR A 403 -24.00 12.17 29.18
N GLN A 404 -24.26 11.27 30.14
CA GLN A 404 -25.21 11.53 31.24
C GLN A 404 -24.78 12.67 32.18
N GLN A 405 -23.49 13.03 32.19
CA GLN A 405 -22.97 14.14 32.99
C GLN A 405 -23.02 15.48 32.24
N LEU A 406 -23.33 15.47 30.94
CA LEU A 406 -23.36 16.66 30.12
C LEU A 406 -24.59 17.51 30.52
N PRO A 407 -24.44 18.80 30.90
CA PRO A 407 -25.57 19.63 31.26
C PRO A 407 -26.40 20.04 30.03
N ASP A 408 -27.63 20.50 30.27
CA ASP A 408 -28.61 20.72 29.20
C ASP A 408 -28.22 21.88 28.25
N ASP A 409 -27.46 22.86 28.75
CA ASP A 409 -26.87 23.92 27.93
C ASP A 409 -25.88 23.35 26.89
N CYS A 410 -25.04 22.41 27.29
CA CYS A 410 -24.10 21.70 26.42
C CYS A 410 -24.83 20.78 25.42
N LYS A 411 -25.88 20.07 25.86
CA LYS A 411 -26.70 19.24 24.94
C LYS A 411 -27.36 20.11 23.87
N LYS A 412 -28.00 21.20 24.28
CA LYS A 412 -28.57 22.20 23.37
C LYS A 412 -27.51 22.77 22.43
N PHE A 413 -26.33 23.09 22.94
CA PHE A 413 -25.22 23.61 22.14
C PHE A 413 -24.76 22.64 21.04
N LEU A 414 -24.73 21.33 21.32
CA LEU A 414 -24.38 20.31 20.32
C LEU A 414 -25.37 20.29 19.15
N VAL A 415 -26.64 20.64 19.38
CA VAL A 415 -27.66 20.76 18.31
C VAL A 415 -27.50 22.09 17.57
N ASP A 416 -27.45 23.20 18.30
CA ASP A 416 -27.47 24.55 17.74
C ASP A 416 -26.20 24.88 16.93
N GLN A 417 -25.03 24.40 17.39
CA GLN A 417 -23.72 24.71 16.81
C GLN A 417 -23.08 23.55 16.03
N SER A 418 -23.85 22.50 15.72
CA SER A 418 -23.37 21.37 14.92
C SER A 418 -22.97 21.82 13.52
N LYS A 419 -21.72 21.54 13.12
CA LYS A 419 -21.25 21.74 11.73
C LYS A 419 -21.66 20.59 10.81
N ILE A 420 -22.05 19.45 11.38
CA ILE A 420 -22.42 18.22 10.66
C ILE A 420 -23.65 17.65 11.37
N ALA A 421 -24.83 18.12 10.97
CA ALA A 421 -26.14 17.92 11.59
C ALA A 421 -26.28 16.68 12.48
N VAL A 422 -26.92 15.62 11.97
CA VAL A 422 -27.39 14.47 12.73
C VAL A 422 -26.26 13.68 13.41
N PHE A 423 -25.01 13.79 12.95
CA PHE A 423 -23.89 13.00 13.46
C PHE A 423 -23.13 13.69 14.61
N SER A 424 -23.49 14.92 14.94
CA SER A 424 -22.91 15.67 16.07
C SER A 424 -23.97 16.21 17.04
N TYR A 425 -25.23 15.80 16.88
CA TYR A 425 -26.30 16.15 17.83
C TYR A 425 -26.15 15.38 19.13
N ASP A 426 -26.68 15.96 20.20
CA ASP A 426 -26.63 15.37 21.53
C ASP A 426 -27.33 14.00 21.54
N SER A 427 -28.49 13.87 20.90
CA SER A 427 -29.26 12.63 20.83
C SER A 427 -28.55 11.52 20.03
N TRP A 428 -27.77 11.89 19.00
CA TRP A 428 -26.88 10.94 18.34
C TRP A 428 -25.79 10.46 19.28
N TYR A 429 -25.15 11.37 20.01
CA TYR A 429 -24.12 11.01 20.99
C TYR A 429 -24.69 10.18 22.14
N GLU A 430 -25.92 10.43 22.58
CA GLU A 430 -26.62 9.62 23.56
C GLU A 430 -26.73 8.16 23.07
N ASN A 431 -27.31 7.97 21.87
CA ASN A 431 -27.49 6.64 21.31
C ASN A 431 -26.13 5.95 21.09
N PHE A 432 -25.13 6.68 20.58
CA PHE A 432 -23.78 6.18 20.37
C PHE A 432 -23.10 5.76 21.70
N CYS A 433 -23.22 6.58 22.74
CA CYS A 433 -22.65 6.27 24.05
C CYS A 433 -23.29 5.02 24.65
N ARG A 434 -24.62 4.93 24.57
CA ARG A 434 -25.42 3.83 25.10
C ARG A 434 -25.08 2.49 24.42
N THR A 435 -25.00 2.47 23.09
CA THR A 435 -25.00 1.22 22.30
C THR A 435 -23.62 0.84 21.74
N VAL A 436 -22.69 1.79 21.61
CA VAL A 436 -21.37 1.55 21.02
C VAL A 436 -20.24 1.78 22.02
N ALA A 437 -20.19 2.98 22.62
CA ALA A 437 -19.01 3.42 23.35
C ALA A 437 -18.85 2.76 24.73
N SER A 438 -19.95 2.32 25.34
CA SER A 438 -20.03 1.69 26.68
C SER A 438 -19.14 0.45 26.85
N SER A 439 -18.70 -0.19 25.76
CA SER A 439 -17.94 -1.44 25.79
C SER A 439 -16.42 -1.30 25.54
N LYS A 440 -15.91 -0.14 25.12
CA LYS A 440 -14.54 -0.03 24.53
C LYS A 440 -13.70 1.20 24.91
N GLY A 441 -13.91 1.79 26.08
CA GLY A 441 -13.07 2.88 26.59
C GLY A 441 -13.84 3.87 27.44
N SER A 442 -13.25 5.04 27.69
CA SER A 442 -13.88 6.12 28.45
C SER A 442 -14.28 7.24 27.52
N VAL A 443 -15.57 7.59 27.54
CA VAL A 443 -16.13 8.73 26.80
C VAL A 443 -15.90 10.00 27.59
N CYS A 444 -15.62 11.09 26.87
CA CYS A 444 -15.36 12.38 27.48
C CYS A 444 -15.86 13.51 26.57
N PHE A 445 -16.48 14.53 27.16
CA PHE A 445 -16.82 15.78 26.49
C PHE A 445 -15.97 16.88 27.11
N LEU A 446 -15.10 17.50 26.30
CA LEU A 446 -14.33 18.65 26.73
C LEU A 446 -15.13 19.90 26.36
N CYS A 447 -15.49 20.71 27.35
CA CYS A 447 -16.31 21.91 27.17
C CYS A 447 -15.52 23.16 27.55
N LEU A 448 -15.58 24.19 26.71
CA LEU A 448 -15.10 25.53 27.02
C LEU A 448 -16.29 26.44 27.25
N TYR A 449 -16.22 27.22 28.32
CA TYR A 449 -17.15 28.28 28.64
C TYR A 449 -16.45 29.63 28.53
N LYS A 450 -17.14 30.63 28.01
CA LYS A 450 -16.67 32.01 27.97
C LYS A 450 -17.83 32.92 28.35
N LYS A 451 -17.63 33.83 29.30
CA LYS A 451 -18.72 34.68 29.85
C LYS A 451 -19.95 33.86 30.30
N ASN A 452 -19.73 32.73 30.97
CA ASN A 452 -20.77 31.76 31.39
C ASN A 452 -21.64 31.17 30.27
N GLN A 453 -21.20 31.24 29.01
CA GLN A 453 -21.85 30.59 27.86
C GLN A 453 -20.95 29.49 27.32
N VAL A 454 -21.54 28.38 26.88
CA VAL A 454 -20.80 27.32 26.18
C VAL A 454 -20.20 27.91 24.91
N ALA A 455 -18.88 27.85 24.77
CA ALA A 455 -18.15 28.41 23.64
C ALA A 455 -17.69 27.32 22.65
N ALA A 456 -17.31 26.13 23.15
CA ALA A 456 -16.96 25.00 22.31
C ALA A 456 -17.10 23.66 23.05
N ILE A 457 -17.38 22.59 22.30
CA ILE A 457 -17.41 21.22 22.79
C ILE A 457 -16.61 20.31 21.85
N LEU A 458 -15.71 19.52 22.41
CA LEU A 458 -14.97 18.47 21.71
C LEU A 458 -15.30 17.08 22.30
N PRO A 459 -16.10 16.26 21.57
CA PRO A 459 -16.41 14.89 21.96
C PRO A 459 -15.23 13.94 21.71
N MET A 460 -14.75 13.28 22.76
CA MET A 460 -13.51 12.49 22.75
C MET A 460 -13.74 11.08 23.30
N TRP A 461 -12.93 10.14 22.81
CA TRP A 461 -12.95 8.75 23.20
C TRP A 461 -11.55 8.26 23.56
N TYR A 462 -11.34 7.99 24.85
CA TYR A 462 -10.09 7.51 25.41
C TYR A 462 -10.10 5.98 25.41
N LYS A 463 -9.18 5.38 24.67
CA LYS A 463 -9.12 3.94 24.44
C LYS A 463 -7.74 3.39 24.77
N LYS A 464 -7.73 2.19 25.34
CA LYS A 464 -6.53 1.37 25.47
C LYS A 464 -6.61 0.27 24.42
N GLU A 465 -5.96 0.48 23.29
CA GLU A 465 -5.99 -0.48 22.19
C GLU A 465 -4.70 -1.32 22.18
N SER A 466 -4.83 -2.59 21.79
CA SER A 466 -3.67 -3.42 21.47
C SER A 466 -3.33 -3.21 20.00
N MET A 467 -2.25 -2.50 19.73
CA MET A 467 -1.75 -2.32 18.36
C MET A 467 -0.43 -3.06 18.23
N GLY A 468 -0.46 -4.23 17.59
CA GLY A 468 0.71 -5.10 17.48
C GLY A 468 1.15 -5.67 18.84
N GLY A 469 0.21 -6.24 19.60
CA GLY A 469 0.49 -6.89 20.90
C GLY A 469 0.89 -5.95 22.05
N LYS A 470 1.03 -4.64 21.79
CA LYS A 470 1.36 -3.62 22.79
C LYS A 470 0.17 -2.70 23.05
N ARG A 471 -0.01 -2.35 24.32
CA ARG A 471 -1.04 -1.40 24.76
C ARG A 471 -0.66 0.02 24.36
N VAL A 472 -1.57 0.71 23.69
CA VAL A 472 -1.46 2.11 23.25
C VAL A 472 -2.58 2.90 23.90
N ASN A 473 -2.25 4.04 24.51
CA ASN A 473 -3.24 5.01 24.98
C ASN A 473 -3.61 5.92 23.82
N LEU A 474 -4.69 5.55 23.13
CA LEU A 474 -5.25 6.26 21.99
C LEU A 474 -6.35 7.20 22.47
N ILE A 475 -6.29 8.44 22.03
CA ILE A 475 -7.39 9.39 22.14
C ILE A 475 -7.92 9.61 20.73
N SER A 476 -9.20 9.36 20.49
CA SER A 476 -9.85 9.69 19.22
C SER A 476 -10.99 10.68 19.43
N GLY A 477 -11.51 11.23 18.34
CA GLY A 477 -12.88 11.77 18.38
C GLY A 477 -13.86 10.68 18.83
N LEU A 478 -14.99 11.09 19.41
CA LEU A 478 -16.09 10.17 19.77
C LEU A 478 -16.85 9.71 18.53
N THR A 479 -16.18 8.84 17.75
CA THR A 479 -16.60 8.43 16.41
C THR A 479 -16.22 6.97 16.14
N ASN A 480 -16.95 6.34 15.22
CA ASN A 480 -16.52 5.15 14.50
C ASN A 480 -17.02 5.23 13.04
N TYR A 481 -17.16 4.10 12.34
CA TYR A 481 -17.69 4.07 10.96
C TYR A 481 -19.15 4.54 10.82
N TYR A 482 -19.89 4.72 11.92
CA TYR A 482 -21.22 5.33 11.99
C TYR A 482 -21.21 6.86 12.01
N THR A 483 -20.04 7.47 12.17
CA THR A 483 -19.81 8.91 12.13
C THR A 483 -19.06 9.24 10.84
N PRO A 484 -19.76 9.56 9.74
CA PRO A 484 -19.14 9.77 8.44
C PRO A 484 -18.13 10.92 8.45
N ILE A 485 -18.43 11.95 9.24
CA ILE A 485 -17.62 13.15 9.40
C ILE A 485 -17.68 13.55 10.88
N PHE A 486 -16.52 13.69 11.51
CA PHE A 486 -16.32 14.16 12.86
C PHE A 486 -16.02 15.66 12.86
N SER A 487 -16.51 16.38 13.87
CA SER A 487 -16.18 17.79 14.08
C SER A 487 -16.24 18.18 15.55
N MET A 488 -15.51 19.24 15.89
CA MET A 488 -15.76 20.04 17.08
C MET A 488 -16.99 20.93 16.85
N SER A 489 -17.77 21.21 17.90
CA SER A 489 -18.83 22.22 17.87
C SER A 489 -18.32 23.49 18.54
N TRP A 490 -18.48 24.65 17.92
CA TRP A 490 -18.06 25.93 18.53
C TRP A 490 -18.92 27.10 18.03
N ASP A 491 -19.02 28.12 18.87
CA ASP A 491 -19.67 29.38 18.55
C ASP A 491 -18.62 30.39 18.08
N GLU A 492 -18.66 30.72 16.79
CA GLU A 492 -17.73 31.65 16.12
C GLU A 492 -17.79 33.08 16.70
N THR A 493 -18.89 33.45 17.36
CA THR A 493 -19.03 34.75 18.02
C THR A 493 -18.30 34.82 19.36
N LEU A 494 -18.10 33.68 20.02
CA LEU A 494 -17.45 33.59 21.33
C LEU A 494 -15.98 33.20 21.24
N ILE A 495 -15.64 32.24 20.37
CA ILE A 495 -14.31 31.67 20.27
C ILE A 495 -13.97 31.25 18.83
N THR A 496 -12.70 31.42 18.44
CA THR A 496 -12.22 30.90 17.16
C THR A 496 -11.94 29.41 17.26
N GLU A 497 -12.12 28.67 16.18
CA GLU A 497 -11.80 27.23 16.12
C GLU A 497 -10.36 26.96 16.55
N SER A 498 -9.41 27.81 16.13
CA SER A 498 -8.00 27.69 16.49
C SER A 498 -7.76 27.82 17.99
N LEU A 499 -8.39 28.80 18.64
CA LEU A 499 -8.23 29.01 20.08
C LEU A 499 -8.88 27.88 20.88
N ALA A 500 -10.09 27.44 20.49
CA ALA A 500 -10.76 26.31 21.13
C ALA A 500 -9.92 25.03 21.03
N GLY A 501 -9.42 24.71 19.83
CA GLY A 501 -8.56 23.54 19.63
C GLY A 501 -7.23 23.62 20.40
N GLN A 502 -6.65 24.81 20.55
CA GLN A 502 -5.45 25.01 21.39
C GLN A 502 -5.74 24.72 22.86
N CYS A 503 -6.83 25.25 23.42
CA CYS A 503 -7.26 24.99 24.79
C CYS A 503 -7.50 23.50 25.02
N PHE A 504 -8.20 22.82 24.10
CA PHE A 504 -8.45 21.37 24.20
C PHE A 504 -7.17 20.55 24.17
N LEU A 505 -6.26 20.79 23.21
CA LEU A 505 -5.00 20.07 23.17
C LEU A 505 -4.13 20.34 24.38
N LYS A 506 -4.07 21.60 24.87
CA LYS A 506 -3.33 21.96 26.08
C LYS A 506 -3.81 21.13 27.27
N HIS A 507 -5.11 21.06 27.49
CA HIS A 507 -5.69 20.22 28.55
C HIS A 507 -5.33 18.74 28.40
N VAL A 508 -5.48 18.16 27.20
CA VAL A 508 -5.14 16.75 26.94
C VAL A 508 -3.65 16.47 27.19
N MET A 509 -2.77 17.43 26.88
CA MET A 509 -1.33 17.32 27.10
C MET A 509 -0.94 17.39 28.58
N GLU A 510 -1.64 18.21 29.37
CA GLU A 510 -1.35 18.46 30.78
C GLU A 510 -1.98 17.38 31.69
N ASN A 511 -3.17 16.87 31.35
CA ASN A 511 -4.00 16.07 32.24
C ASN A 511 -4.21 14.61 31.79
N GLY A 512 -3.31 14.03 30.99
CA GLY A 512 -3.52 12.66 30.46
C GLY A 512 -2.28 11.86 30.11
N THR A 513 -2.37 10.53 30.24
CA THR A 513 -1.40 9.60 29.65
C THR A 513 -1.84 9.22 28.24
N TRP A 514 -1.22 9.81 27.22
CA TRP A 514 -1.56 9.55 25.82
C TRP A 514 -0.31 9.30 24.97
N ASP A 515 -0.45 8.37 24.01
CA ASP A 515 0.59 8.04 23.03
C ASP A 515 0.27 8.67 21.66
N LEU A 516 -1.02 8.67 21.29
CA LEU A 516 -1.52 9.09 19.99
C LEU A 516 -2.90 9.77 20.15
N ILE A 517 -3.07 10.94 19.55
CA ILE A 517 -4.40 11.54 19.30
C ILE A 517 -4.71 11.35 17.82
N ASN A 518 -5.89 10.80 17.51
CA ASN A 518 -6.34 10.56 16.15
C ASN A 518 -7.75 11.14 15.91
N LEU A 519 -7.83 12.26 15.21
CA LEU A 519 -9.10 12.87 14.83
C LEU A 519 -9.40 12.54 13.37
N SER A 520 -10.46 11.78 13.14
CA SER A 520 -10.92 11.36 11.82
C SER A 520 -12.34 10.79 11.87
N PRO A 521 -13.06 10.74 10.74
CA PRO A 521 -12.78 11.41 9.46
C PRO A 521 -13.21 12.89 9.49
N MET A 522 -12.45 13.80 8.88
CA MET A 522 -12.78 15.25 8.85
C MET A 522 -12.52 15.83 7.44
N PRO A 523 -13.15 16.95 7.05
CA PRO A 523 -12.78 17.68 5.85
C PRO A 523 -11.29 18.08 5.86
N GLU A 524 -10.70 18.23 4.68
CA GLU A 524 -9.27 18.54 4.55
C GLU A 524 -8.93 19.88 5.21
N GLU A 525 -9.77 20.90 5.04
CA GLU A 525 -9.62 22.21 5.66
C GLU A 525 -9.55 22.14 7.19
N THR A 526 -10.39 21.31 7.81
CA THR A 526 -10.40 21.07 9.26
C THR A 526 -9.11 20.39 9.70
N VAL A 527 -8.63 19.37 8.97
CA VAL A 527 -7.36 18.70 9.27
C VAL A 527 -6.18 19.67 9.21
N VAL A 528 -6.13 20.53 8.19
CA VAL A 528 -5.08 21.55 8.06
C VAL A 528 -5.10 22.51 9.25
N ASN A 529 -6.29 22.91 9.73
CA ASN A 529 -6.38 23.76 10.92
C ASN A 529 -5.86 23.06 12.19
N TRP A 530 -6.25 21.80 12.42
CA TRP A 530 -5.73 20.99 13.53
C TRP A 530 -4.21 20.77 13.45
N GLN A 531 -3.65 20.70 12.23
CA GLN A 531 -2.21 20.61 12.04
C GLN A 531 -1.50 21.91 12.44
N LYS A 532 -2.08 23.07 12.15
CA LYS A 532 -1.59 24.38 12.62
C LYS A 532 -1.63 24.46 14.14
N ILE A 533 -2.75 24.09 14.77
CA ILE A 533 -2.92 24.04 16.23
C ILE A 533 -1.83 23.16 16.87
N ALA A 534 -1.63 21.93 16.37
CA ALA A 534 -0.61 21.02 16.88
C ALA A 534 0.81 21.61 16.75
N THR A 535 1.08 22.31 15.64
CA THR A 535 2.37 22.98 15.38
C THR A 535 2.62 24.12 16.37
N GLN A 536 1.61 24.94 16.65
CA GLN A 536 1.68 26.03 17.64
C GLN A 536 2.00 25.51 19.04
N LEU A 537 1.54 24.29 19.37
CA LEU A 537 1.80 23.59 20.62
C LEU A 537 3.07 22.70 20.58
N ASN A 538 3.90 22.84 19.55
CA ASN A 538 5.14 22.08 19.35
C ASN A 538 4.95 20.55 19.39
N LYS A 539 3.86 20.05 18.82
CA LYS A 539 3.59 18.63 18.64
C LYS A 539 3.75 18.22 17.18
N ALA A 540 4.33 17.03 16.98
CA ALA A 540 4.35 16.44 15.65
C ALA A 540 2.96 15.92 15.30
N SER A 541 2.52 16.22 14.10
CA SER A 541 1.25 15.79 13.55
C SER A 541 1.42 15.32 12.11
N PHE A 542 0.56 14.39 11.71
CA PHE A 542 0.62 13.73 10.41
C PHE A 542 -0.76 13.66 9.79
N HIS A 543 -0.84 14.09 8.53
CA HIS A 543 -2.06 14.14 7.74
C HIS A 543 -2.17 12.90 6.86
N TYR A 544 -3.33 12.24 6.89
CA TYR A 544 -3.59 11.07 6.05
C TYR A 544 -4.98 11.12 5.42
N TYR A 545 -5.12 10.49 4.25
CA TYR A 545 -6.41 10.31 3.58
C TYR A 545 -7.18 9.15 4.21
N VAL A 546 -8.47 9.33 4.44
CA VAL A 546 -9.35 8.32 5.04
C VAL A 546 -10.26 7.72 3.98
N THR A 547 -11.08 8.56 3.34
CA THR A 547 -12.11 8.12 2.40
C THR A 547 -12.64 9.30 1.59
N LYS A 548 -13.56 9.01 0.67
CA LYS A 548 -14.29 10.00 -0.11
C LYS A 548 -15.69 10.15 0.44
N ASN A 549 -16.23 11.36 0.42
CA ASN A 549 -17.63 11.64 0.68
C ASN A 549 -18.29 12.18 -0.60
N MET A 550 -19.30 11.47 -1.09
CA MET A 550 -20.02 11.77 -2.33
C MET A 550 -21.36 12.41 -1.99
N PHE A 551 -21.72 13.51 -2.63
CA PHE A 551 -22.99 14.19 -2.39
C PHE A 551 -23.49 14.89 -3.66
N GLU A 552 -24.76 15.26 -3.64
CA GLU A 552 -25.38 16.17 -4.59
C GLU A 552 -25.98 17.32 -3.80
N ASP A 553 -25.70 18.54 -4.21
CA ASP A 553 -26.24 19.77 -3.66
C ASP A 553 -27.00 20.56 -4.73
N GLU A 554 -27.62 21.67 -4.31
CA GLU A 554 -28.39 22.56 -5.20
C GLU A 554 -29.53 21.86 -5.96
N ILE A 555 -30.11 20.81 -5.37
CA ILE A 555 -31.24 20.09 -5.96
C ILE A 555 -32.47 20.99 -5.92
N LYS A 556 -33.00 21.31 -7.11
CA LYS A 556 -34.19 22.15 -7.28
C LYS A 556 -35.48 21.33 -7.28
N ASP A 557 -35.48 20.27 -8.08
CA ASP A 557 -36.63 19.38 -8.27
C ASP A 557 -36.16 18.02 -8.81
N PHE A 558 -37.00 17.00 -8.65
CA PHE A 558 -36.66 15.64 -9.01
C PHE A 558 -36.49 15.43 -10.52
N SER A 559 -37.25 16.15 -11.35
CA SER A 559 -37.17 16.04 -12.81
C SER A 559 -35.83 16.55 -13.32
N SER A 560 -35.41 17.73 -12.85
CA SER A 560 -34.10 18.32 -13.14
C SER A 560 -32.96 17.44 -12.64
N TYR A 561 -33.06 16.93 -11.41
CA TYR A 561 -32.08 15.99 -10.84
C TYR A 561 -31.91 14.74 -11.73
N MET A 562 -33.01 14.07 -12.08
CA MET A 562 -32.97 12.87 -12.91
C MET A 562 -32.51 13.16 -14.34
N LYS A 563 -32.84 14.32 -14.91
CA LYS A 563 -32.38 14.72 -16.24
C LYS A 563 -30.85 14.79 -16.30
N ALA A 564 -30.22 15.33 -15.26
CA ALA A 564 -28.77 15.46 -15.13
C ALA A 564 -28.04 14.11 -14.92
N ARG A 565 -28.74 13.03 -14.57
CA ARG A 565 -28.10 11.72 -14.36
C ARG A 565 -27.74 11.02 -15.68
N PRO A 566 -26.69 10.17 -15.69
CA PRO A 566 -26.26 9.44 -16.88
C PRO A 566 -27.37 8.57 -17.50
N SER A 567 -27.39 8.48 -18.83
CA SER A 567 -28.35 7.64 -19.56
C SER A 567 -28.31 6.18 -19.14
N ARG A 568 -27.13 5.66 -18.75
CA ARG A 568 -26.97 4.29 -18.24
C ARG A 568 -27.79 4.03 -16.97
N LEU A 569 -27.84 4.99 -16.03
CA LEU A 569 -28.62 4.86 -14.80
C LEU A 569 -30.11 4.86 -15.11
N LYS A 570 -30.57 5.84 -15.90
CA LYS A 570 -31.98 5.97 -16.33
C LYS A 570 -32.47 4.70 -17.04
N ASN A 571 -31.67 4.17 -17.96
CA ASN A 571 -31.98 2.94 -18.67
C ASN A 571 -31.96 1.72 -17.74
N THR A 572 -31.06 1.68 -16.76
CA THR A 572 -31.01 0.62 -15.76
C THR A 572 -32.26 0.62 -14.91
N ILE A 573 -32.69 1.78 -14.38
CA ILE A 573 -33.93 1.92 -13.61
C ILE A 573 -35.12 1.39 -14.44
N LYS A 574 -35.34 1.94 -15.65
CA LYS A 574 -36.45 1.51 -16.52
C LYS A 574 -36.45 0.00 -16.80
N ARG A 575 -35.30 -0.55 -17.18
CA ARG A 575 -35.16 -1.98 -17.54
C ARG A 575 -35.35 -2.89 -16.32
N LYS A 576 -34.77 -2.52 -15.18
CA LYS A 576 -34.81 -3.33 -13.96
C LYS A 576 -36.18 -3.27 -13.30
N THR A 577 -36.87 -2.12 -13.31
CA THR A 577 -38.27 -2.01 -12.91
C THR A 577 -39.15 -2.95 -13.73
N LYS A 578 -39.03 -2.97 -15.07
CA LYS A 578 -39.78 -3.91 -15.92
C LYS A 578 -39.48 -5.37 -15.58
N LYS A 579 -38.20 -5.70 -15.34
CA LYS A 579 -37.77 -7.06 -14.94
C LYS A 579 -38.30 -7.45 -13.55
N LEU A 580 -38.38 -6.50 -12.63
CA LEU A 580 -38.94 -6.71 -11.29
C LEU A 580 -40.45 -6.97 -11.38
N THR A 581 -41.18 -6.17 -12.17
CA THR A 581 -42.62 -6.39 -12.42
C THR A 581 -42.92 -7.74 -13.05
N SER A 582 -42.02 -8.30 -13.86
CA SER A 582 -42.22 -9.66 -14.42
C SER A 582 -42.04 -10.80 -13.41
N LEU A 583 -41.52 -10.53 -12.20
CA LEU A 583 -41.39 -11.55 -11.15
C LEU A 583 -42.68 -11.77 -10.36
N GLY A 584 -43.56 -10.78 -10.28
CA GLY A 584 -44.75 -10.79 -9.44
C GLY A 584 -45.07 -9.40 -8.90
N ASP A 585 -46.05 -9.34 -8.00
CA ASP A 585 -46.45 -8.10 -7.35
C ASP A 585 -45.35 -7.62 -6.39
N TRP A 586 -44.99 -6.34 -6.52
CA TRP A 586 -43.99 -5.70 -5.68
C TRP A 586 -44.43 -4.30 -5.28
N HIS A 587 -44.02 -3.86 -4.10
CA HIS A 587 -44.26 -2.52 -3.58
C HIS A 587 -43.06 -2.02 -2.77
N ILE A 588 -43.06 -0.72 -2.46
CA ILE A 588 -42.05 -0.09 -1.62
C ILE A 588 -42.77 0.69 -0.53
N ASP A 589 -42.39 0.39 0.71
CA ASP A 589 -42.80 1.18 1.88
C ASP A 589 -41.66 2.11 2.28
N ILE A 590 -42.01 3.32 2.73
CA ILE A 590 -41.06 4.28 3.31
C ILE A 590 -41.58 4.61 4.70
N ILE A 591 -40.96 4.00 5.70
CA ILE A 591 -41.39 4.10 7.09
C ILE A 591 -40.73 5.31 7.75
N THR A 592 -41.53 6.12 8.44
CA THR A 592 -41.10 7.38 9.06
C THR A 592 -41.57 7.55 10.50
N ASN A 593 -42.48 6.68 10.98
CA ASN A 593 -43.17 6.82 12.26
C ASN A 593 -42.79 5.67 13.22
N LEU A 594 -43.15 5.82 14.50
CA LEU A 594 -42.85 4.84 15.54
C LEU A 594 -43.77 3.61 15.53
N GLU A 595 -44.99 3.74 15.01
CA GLU A 595 -46.00 2.67 15.01
C GLU A 595 -45.56 1.49 14.13
N ASP A 596 -45.10 1.78 12.92
CA ASP A 596 -44.68 0.78 11.93
C ASP A 596 -43.23 0.30 12.13
N LEU A 597 -42.45 1.01 12.96
CA LEU A 597 -41.01 0.81 13.10
C LEU A 597 -40.60 -0.59 13.57
N PRO A 598 -41.25 -1.24 14.57
CA PRO A 598 -40.82 -2.56 15.04
C PRO A 598 -40.87 -3.63 13.95
N GLN A 599 -41.93 -3.62 13.13
CA GLN A 599 -42.08 -4.54 12.01
C GLN A 599 -41.06 -4.22 10.91
N ALA A 600 -40.84 -2.93 10.62
CA ALA A 600 -39.86 -2.48 9.64
C ALA A 600 -38.42 -2.87 9.99
N LEU A 601 -38.03 -2.78 11.27
CA LEU A 601 -36.72 -3.22 11.76
C LEU A 601 -36.54 -4.74 11.66
N THR A 602 -37.61 -5.51 11.89
CA THR A 602 -37.58 -6.97 11.66
C THR A 602 -37.24 -7.28 10.18
N SER A 603 -37.94 -6.65 9.24
CA SER A 603 -37.65 -6.75 7.80
C SER A 603 -36.22 -6.27 7.46
N TYR A 604 -35.77 -5.17 8.08
CA TYR A 604 -34.43 -4.62 7.90
C TYR A 604 -33.35 -5.63 8.26
N HIS A 605 -33.40 -6.18 9.47
CA HIS A 605 -32.42 -7.14 9.96
C HIS A 605 -32.44 -8.44 9.15
N GLN A 606 -33.62 -8.92 8.76
CA GLN A 606 -33.76 -10.10 7.90
C GLN A 606 -33.02 -9.90 6.56
N VAL A 607 -33.28 -8.80 5.86
CA VAL A 607 -32.63 -8.51 4.58
C VAL A 607 -31.13 -8.27 4.75
N TYR A 608 -30.72 -7.57 5.81
CA TYR A 608 -29.32 -7.29 6.08
C TYR A 608 -28.51 -8.58 6.29
N ASN A 609 -29.05 -9.52 7.07
CA ASN A 609 -28.43 -10.82 7.34
C ASN A 609 -28.36 -11.73 6.11
N GLN A 610 -29.27 -11.56 5.14
CA GLN A 610 -29.28 -12.30 3.87
C GLN A 610 -28.42 -11.65 2.76
N SER A 611 -27.74 -10.54 3.06
CA SER A 611 -27.00 -9.74 2.08
C SER A 611 -25.54 -10.19 1.91
N TRP A 612 -24.78 -9.50 1.05
CA TRP A 612 -23.33 -9.70 0.90
C TRP A 612 -22.50 -9.05 2.01
N LYS A 613 -23.13 -8.33 2.93
CA LYS A 613 -22.46 -7.59 4.00
C LYS A 613 -22.06 -8.52 5.14
N LYS A 614 -21.03 -8.12 5.89
CA LYS A 614 -20.71 -8.74 7.19
C LYS A 614 -21.86 -8.46 8.17
N SER A 615 -22.06 -9.36 9.13
CA SER A 615 -23.03 -9.18 10.22
C SER A 615 -22.86 -7.80 10.87
N GLU A 616 -23.97 -7.16 11.20
CA GLU A 616 -23.97 -5.85 11.88
C GLU A 616 -23.28 -5.98 13.25
N PRO A 617 -22.22 -5.22 13.56
CA PRO A 617 -21.53 -5.36 14.84
C PRO A 617 -22.27 -4.72 16.01
N TYR A 618 -23.16 -3.76 15.72
CA TYR A 618 -23.94 -3.01 16.71
C TYR A 618 -25.39 -2.84 16.21
N PRO A 619 -26.21 -3.91 16.19
CA PRO A 619 -27.60 -3.83 15.76
C PRO A 619 -28.43 -2.86 16.62
N ASP A 620 -28.21 -2.86 17.94
CA ASP A 620 -28.89 -1.96 18.87
C ASP A 620 -28.65 -0.48 18.58
N PHE A 621 -27.48 -0.13 18.00
CA PHE A 621 -27.21 1.25 17.57
C PHE A 621 -28.15 1.64 16.41
N ILE A 622 -28.37 0.73 15.45
CA ILE A 622 -29.25 0.97 14.30
C ILE A 622 -30.70 1.08 14.75
N ASP A 623 -31.14 0.20 15.63
CA ASP A 623 -32.51 0.23 16.17
C ASP A 623 -32.75 1.51 16.96
N GLY A 624 -31.81 1.87 17.85
CA GLY A 624 -31.88 3.13 18.59
C GLY A 624 -31.79 4.37 17.70
N LEU A 625 -31.02 4.33 16.61
CA LEU A 625 -30.96 5.43 15.64
C LEU A 625 -32.24 5.52 14.81
N ALA A 626 -32.88 4.39 14.50
CA ALA A 626 -34.16 4.37 13.81
C ALA A 626 -35.26 4.96 14.68
N GLN A 627 -35.31 4.55 15.95
CA GLN A 627 -36.25 5.08 16.93
C GLN A 627 -36.06 6.59 17.11
N LEU A 628 -34.82 7.03 17.35
CA LEU A 628 -34.49 8.45 17.42
C LEU A 628 -34.89 9.20 16.14
N GLY A 629 -34.59 8.63 14.98
CA GLY A 629 -34.95 9.20 13.71
C GLY A 629 -36.46 9.29 13.52
N ALA A 630 -37.26 8.34 13.99
CA ALA A 630 -38.72 8.41 13.92
C ALA A 630 -39.27 9.47 14.89
N GLU A 631 -38.76 9.54 16.12
CA GLU A 631 -39.12 10.55 17.12
C GLU A 631 -38.84 11.98 16.64
N GLN A 632 -37.72 12.18 15.95
CA GLN A 632 -37.27 13.48 15.45
C GLN A 632 -37.70 13.75 13.99
N ASN A 633 -38.50 12.86 13.39
CA ASN A 633 -38.90 12.89 11.98
C ASN A 633 -37.73 12.93 10.96
N TRP A 634 -36.59 12.36 11.32
CA TRP A 634 -35.46 12.14 10.42
C TRP A 634 -35.57 10.86 9.61
N LEU A 635 -36.25 9.82 10.12
CA LEU A 635 -36.18 8.49 9.54
C LEU A 635 -36.91 8.41 8.19
N ARG A 636 -36.22 7.86 7.17
CA ARG A 636 -36.83 7.32 5.96
C ARG A 636 -36.31 5.90 5.74
N LEU A 637 -36.98 4.91 6.32
CA LEU A 637 -36.62 3.50 6.19
C LEU A 637 -37.39 2.90 5.01
N GLY A 638 -36.72 2.80 3.87
CA GLY A 638 -37.28 2.21 2.66
C GLY A 638 -37.16 0.70 2.65
N ILE A 639 -38.25 -0.01 2.34
CA ILE A 639 -38.29 -1.48 2.22
C ILE A 639 -38.98 -1.84 0.92
N LEU A 640 -38.33 -2.65 0.10
CA LEU A 640 -38.92 -3.22 -1.12
C LEU A 640 -39.39 -4.63 -0.84
N TYR A 641 -40.67 -4.89 -1.10
CA TYR A 641 -41.30 -6.20 -0.99
C TYR A 641 -41.60 -6.79 -2.37
N ILE A 642 -41.40 -8.10 -2.53
CA ILE A 642 -41.88 -8.91 -3.65
C ILE A 642 -42.70 -10.05 -3.05
N GLU A 643 -43.97 -10.21 -3.45
CA GLU A 643 -44.87 -11.23 -2.91
C GLU A 643 -44.87 -11.27 -1.36
N ASN A 644 -44.94 -10.08 -0.72
CA ASN A 644 -44.89 -9.87 0.73
C ASN A 644 -43.56 -10.24 1.42
N ARG A 645 -42.51 -10.58 0.67
CA ARG A 645 -41.17 -10.82 1.21
C ARG A 645 -40.30 -9.57 1.06
N ALA A 646 -39.70 -9.10 2.14
CA ALA A 646 -38.72 -8.02 2.09
C ALA A 646 -37.45 -8.50 1.36
N VAL A 647 -37.02 -7.78 0.33
CA VAL A 647 -35.86 -8.17 -0.50
C VAL A 647 -34.77 -7.10 -0.58
N ALA A 648 -35.10 -5.83 -0.31
CA ALA A 648 -34.13 -4.75 -0.22
C ALA A 648 -34.55 -3.73 0.82
N VAL A 649 -33.56 -3.16 1.52
CA VAL A 649 -33.78 -2.16 2.56
C VAL A 649 -32.76 -1.04 2.46
N GLN A 650 -33.22 0.17 2.78
CA GLN A 650 -32.41 1.38 2.82
C GLN A 650 -32.77 2.24 4.01
N PHE A 651 -31.78 2.58 4.82
CA PHE A 651 -31.90 3.43 6.00
C PHE A 651 -31.40 4.82 5.63
N TRP A 652 -32.29 5.81 5.63
CA TRP A 652 -31.96 7.20 5.34
C TRP A 652 -32.35 8.09 6.52
N LEU A 653 -31.60 9.18 6.71
CA LEU A 653 -31.90 10.23 7.68
C LEU A 653 -32.10 11.55 6.92
N VAL A 654 -33.15 12.29 7.22
CA VAL A 654 -33.44 13.60 6.65
C VAL A 654 -33.40 14.63 7.76
N GLU A 655 -32.50 15.59 7.66
CA GLU A 655 -32.40 16.70 8.62
C GLU A 655 -32.21 18.01 7.86
N ARG A 656 -33.00 19.02 8.25
CA ARG A 656 -33.15 20.29 7.51
C ARG A 656 -33.42 20.05 6.03
N ASN A 657 -32.46 20.39 5.18
CA ASN A 657 -32.54 20.30 3.72
C ASN A 657 -31.66 19.18 3.15
N THR A 658 -31.15 18.26 3.99
CA THR A 658 -30.20 17.22 3.59
C THR A 658 -30.73 15.83 3.91
N ALA A 659 -30.74 14.94 2.91
CA ALA A 659 -30.95 13.50 3.09
C ALA A 659 -29.61 12.75 3.12
N TYR A 660 -29.39 11.92 4.13
CA TYR A 660 -28.20 11.10 4.33
C TYR A 660 -28.52 9.63 4.06
N ILE A 661 -27.83 9.04 3.09
CA ILE A 661 -28.00 7.63 2.71
C ILE A 661 -27.12 6.77 3.63
N TYR A 662 -27.70 6.27 4.72
CA TYR A 662 -26.94 5.69 5.83
C TYR A 662 -26.52 4.24 5.57
N LYS A 663 -27.49 3.38 5.25
CA LYS A 663 -27.23 1.96 4.94
C LYS A 663 -28.14 1.47 3.81
N LEU A 664 -27.61 0.55 3.02
CA LEU A 664 -28.30 -0.16 1.95
C LEU A 664 -27.96 -1.65 2.04
N ALA A 665 -28.97 -2.51 1.95
CA ALA A 665 -28.80 -3.96 1.80
C ALA A 665 -29.88 -4.54 0.86
N TYR A 666 -29.57 -5.67 0.25
CA TYR A 666 -30.55 -6.48 -0.48
C TYR A 666 -30.18 -7.96 -0.37
N ALA A 667 -31.20 -8.83 -0.42
CA ALA A 667 -31.03 -10.27 -0.40
C ALA A 667 -30.31 -10.74 -1.68
N ARG A 668 -29.23 -11.53 -1.53
CA ARG A 668 -28.31 -11.88 -2.64
C ARG A 668 -29.01 -12.51 -3.85
N GLU A 669 -30.05 -13.30 -3.60
CA GLU A 669 -30.82 -13.99 -4.64
C GLU A 669 -31.49 -13.01 -5.63
N TYR A 670 -31.76 -11.77 -5.21
CA TYR A 670 -32.37 -10.74 -6.07
C TYR A 670 -31.36 -9.80 -6.73
N LYS A 671 -30.05 -10.08 -6.65
CA LYS A 671 -28.98 -9.23 -7.22
C LYS A 671 -29.23 -8.85 -8.69
N ASP A 672 -29.69 -9.81 -9.50
CA ASP A 672 -29.91 -9.63 -10.93
C ASP A 672 -31.12 -8.78 -11.30
N TYR A 673 -31.89 -8.36 -10.31
CA TYR A 673 -33.04 -7.46 -10.44
C TYR A 673 -32.73 -6.04 -9.97
N SER A 674 -31.54 -5.82 -9.40
CA SER A 674 -31.07 -4.53 -8.91
C SER A 674 -32.07 -3.81 -7.97
N PRO A 675 -32.65 -4.51 -6.96
CA PRO A 675 -33.70 -3.93 -6.11
C PRO A 675 -33.19 -2.73 -5.31
N GLY A 676 -31.91 -2.69 -4.96
CA GLY A 676 -31.29 -1.52 -4.34
C GLY A 676 -31.33 -0.26 -5.22
N THR A 677 -31.11 -0.38 -6.53
CA THR A 677 -31.18 0.76 -7.47
C THR A 677 -32.60 1.29 -7.60
N ILE A 678 -33.59 0.40 -7.65
CA ILE A 678 -35.02 0.76 -7.73
C ILE A 678 -35.44 1.46 -6.44
N LEU A 679 -35.04 0.92 -5.28
CA LEU A 679 -35.33 1.51 -3.98
C LEU A 679 -34.65 2.88 -3.80
N THR A 680 -33.39 3.05 -4.25
CA THR A 680 -32.72 4.36 -4.22
C THR A 680 -33.45 5.37 -5.10
N HIS A 681 -33.90 4.98 -6.30
CA HIS A 681 -34.68 5.87 -7.16
C HIS A 681 -35.95 6.38 -6.46
N ARG A 682 -36.68 5.48 -5.80
CA ARG A 682 -37.93 5.80 -5.12
C ARG A 682 -37.71 6.69 -3.90
N LEU A 683 -36.68 6.41 -3.10
CA LEU A 683 -36.32 7.25 -1.96
C LEU A 683 -35.83 8.63 -2.39
N MET A 684 -35.02 8.73 -3.47
CA MET A 684 -34.64 10.02 -4.06
C MET A 684 -35.86 10.86 -4.44
N GLU A 685 -36.82 10.25 -5.14
CA GLU A 685 -38.06 10.92 -5.49
C GLU A 685 -38.80 11.41 -4.25
N HIS A 686 -38.96 10.55 -3.24
CA HIS A 686 -39.63 10.90 -1.99
C HIS A 686 -38.96 12.08 -1.29
N VAL A 687 -37.65 12.01 -1.02
CA VAL A 687 -36.98 13.06 -0.25
C VAL A 687 -36.90 14.39 -1.01
N ILE A 688 -36.79 14.36 -2.34
CA ILE A 688 -36.73 15.59 -3.15
C ILE A 688 -38.12 16.20 -3.30
N THR A 689 -39.16 15.39 -3.52
CA THR A 689 -40.51 15.91 -3.83
C THR A 689 -41.38 16.14 -2.59
N ARG A 690 -41.24 15.32 -1.55
CA ARG A 690 -42.05 15.37 -0.32
C ARG A 690 -41.32 16.06 0.81
N ASP A 691 -40.06 15.68 1.06
CA ASP A 691 -39.27 16.28 2.13
C ASP A 691 -38.61 17.60 1.71
N GLY A 692 -38.57 17.91 0.41
CA GLY A 692 -38.04 19.15 -0.13
C GLY A 692 -36.53 19.32 0.08
N VAL A 693 -35.78 18.22 0.15
CA VAL A 693 -34.33 18.30 0.36
C VAL A 693 -33.63 18.92 -0.84
N THR A 694 -32.72 19.84 -0.57
CA THR A 694 -31.87 20.47 -1.60
C THR A 694 -30.49 19.82 -1.68
N LYS A 695 -30.21 18.87 -0.79
CA LYS A 695 -28.95 18.13 -0.73
C LYS A 695 -29.19 16.65 -0.41
N VAL A 696 -28.43 15.75 -1.05
CA VAL A 696 -28.37 14.33 -0.70
C VAL A 696 -26.91 13.92 -0.53
N ASP A 697 -26.57 13.29 0.59
CA ASP A 697 -25.22 12.90 0.96
C ASP A 697 -25.10 11.36 1.09
N PHE A 698 -24.22 10.76 0.30
CA PHE A 698 -23.95 9.31 0.25
C PHE A 698 -22.89 8.87 1.28
N LEU A 699 -22.57 9.74 2.23
CA LEU A 699 -21.63 9.48 3.31
C LEU A 699 -20.28 8.98 2.78
N THR A 700 -19.65 8.04 3.45
CA THR A 700 -18.28 7.60 3.11
C THR A 700 -18.25 6.50 2.06
N GLY A 701 -17.18 6.46 1.25
CA GLY A 701 -16.88 5.39 0.29
C GLY A 701 -16.77 5.89 -1.16
N GLY A 702 -15.92 5.23 -1.94
CA GLY A 702 -15.58 5.59 -3.33
C GLY A 702 -16.12 4.63 -4.39
N GLU A 703 -17.18 3.88 -4.09
CA GLU A 703 -17.73 2.88 -5.01
C GLU A 703 -18.26 3.52 -6.30
N ALA A 704 -17.88 2.97 -7.45
CA ALA A 704 -18.14 3.57 -8.76
C ALA A 704 -19.63 3.82 -9.06
N PHE A 705 -20.55 3.01 -8.50
CA PHE A 705 -21.98 3.20 -8.71
C PHE A 705 -22.52 4.50 -8.06
N LYS A 706 -21.86 5.06 -7.04
CA LYS A 706 -22.27 6.33 -6.43
C LYS A 706 -22.13 7.49 -7.41
N LEU A 707 -21.22 7.40 -8.38
CA LEU A 707 -21.03 8.39 -9.46
C LEU A 707 -22.22 8.44 -10.42
N ASP A 708 -23.07 7.41 -10.44
CA ASP A 708 -24.32 7.47 -11.19
C ASP A 708 -25.37 8.35 -10.53
N TRP A 709 -25.27 8.51 -9.21
CA TRP A 709 -26.24 9.23 -8.38
C TRP A 709 -25.76 10.62 -7.96
N MET A 710 -24.44 10.85 -7.89
CA MET A 710 -23.82 12.06 -7.34
C MET A 710 -22.75 12.64 -8.28
N THR A 711 -22.72 13.96 -8.45
CA THR A 711 -21.65 14.66 -9.21
C THR A 711 -20.61 15.32 -8.32
N SER A 712 -20.95 15.66 -7.08
CA SER A 712 -20.07 16.38 -6.16
C SER A 712 -19.37 15.41 -5.19
N PHE A 713 -18.17 15.78 -4.74
CA PHE A 713 -17.46 15.02 -3.73
C PHE A 713 -16.47 15.88 -2.96
N ARG A 714 -16.14 15.43 -1.74
CA ARG A 714 -15.02 15.92 -0.94
C ARG A 714 -14.18 14.77 -0.41
N ASN A 715 -12.90 15.01 -0.23
CA ASN A 715 -12.02 14.05 0.43
C ASN A 715 -12.13 14.24 1.94
N LEU A 716 -12.20 13.13 2.65
CA LEU A 716 -12.15 13.10 4.11
C LEU A 716 -10.80 12.54 4.54
N HIS A 717 -10.23 13.22 5.51
CA HIS A 717 -8.88 13.03 5.99
C HIS A 717 -8.88 12.79 7.50
N GLY A 718 -7.71 12.46 8.01
CA GLY A 718 -7.47 12.38 9.44
C GLY A 718 -6.14 13.02 9.80
N ILE A 719 -6.02 13.34 11.08
CA ILE A 719 -4.78 13.81 11.68
C ILE A 719 -4.36 12.93 12.84
N GLN A 720 -3.10 12.54 12.85
CA GLN A 720 -2.43 11.86 13.96
C GLN A 720 -1.48 12.82 14.65
N ILE A 721 -1.75 13.20 15.90
CA ILE A 721 -0.85 13.99 16.74
C ILE A 721 -0.14 13.01 17.67
N VAL A 722 1.19 13.00 17.68
CA VAL A 722 2.00 11.97 18.37
C VAL A 722 2.72 12.51 19.60
N ASN A 723 2.73 11.72 20.66
CA ASN A 723 3.52 12.03 21.85
C ASN A 723 4.93 11.41 21.76
N LYS A 724 5.91 12.15 21.24
CA LYS A 724 7.29 11.67 21.08
C LYS A 724 7.99 11.29 22.39
N GLN A 725 7.47 11.75 23.54
CA GLN A 725 8.05 11.46 24.85
C GLN A 725 7.66 10.07 25.36
N ARG A 726 6.67 9.42 24.73
CA ARG A 726 6.26 8.06 25.06
C ARG A 726 6.87 7.07 24.05
N PRO A 727 7.29 5.87 24.48
CA PRO A 727 7.86 4.86 23.59
C PRO A 727 6.94 4.50 22.41
N MET A 728 5.64 4.32 22.67
CA MET A 728 4.69 4.01 21.61
C MET A 728 4.41 5.22 20.70
N GLY A 729 4.27 6.42 21.26
CA GLY A 729 4.12 7.65 20.47
C GLY A 729 5.34 7.94 19.59
N PHE A 730 6.56 7.66 20.06
CA PHE A 730 7.78 7.76 19.25
C PHE A 730 7.82 6.72 18.12
N LEU A 731 7.35 5.50 18.36
CA LEU A 731 7.22 4.48 17.31
C LEU A 731 6.25 4.93 16.20
N PHE A 732 5.10 5.50 16.58
CA PHE A 732 4.16 6.08 15.61
C PHE A 732 4.75 7.27 14.85
N TYR A 733 5.55 8.10 15.52
CA TYR A 733 6.29 9.18 14.86
C TYR A 733 7.21 8.66 13.76
N LEU A 734 8.02 7.63 14.05
CA LEU A 734 8.91 7.00 13.05
C LEU A 734 8.13 6.37 11.90
N ARG A 735 7.05 5.64 12.22
CA ARG A 735 6.17 5.01 11.21
C ARG A 735 5.57 6.05 10.26
N ASN A 736 5.08 7.16 10.79
CA ASN A 736 4.45 8.22 9.97
C ASN A 736 5.47 9.04 9.18
N LEU A 737 6.66 9.32 9.73
CA LEU A 737 7.75 9.89 8.96
C LEU A 737 8.08 9.01 7.75
N ALA A 738 8.21 7.70 7.96
CA ALA A 738 8.48 6.76 6.88
C ALA A 738 7.40 6.80 5.78
N GLY A 739 6.12 6.89 6.16
CA GLY A 739 5.00 7.04 5.24
C GLY A 739 5.03 8.35 4.43
N HIS A 740 5.42 9.47 5.05
CA HIS A 740 5.55 10.75 4.36
C HIS A 740 6.72 10.78 3.38
N PHE A 741 7.87 10.22 3.75
CA PHE A 741 9.01 10.07 2.83
C PHE A 741 8.65 9.21 1.61
N ARG A 742 7.87 8.13 1.80
CA ARG A 742 7.34 7.30 0.69
C ARG A 742 6.46 8.10 -0.27
N LYS A 743 5.56 8.97 0.21
CA LYS A 743 4.72 9.80 -0.66
C LYS A 743 5.54 10.86 -1.40
N SER A 744 6.48 11.51 -0.72
CA SER A 744 7.34 12.57 -1.31
C SER A 744 8.20 12.05 -2.46
N LEU A 745 8.79 10.85 -2.31
CA LEU A 745 9.62 10.19 -3.35
C LEU A 745 8.82 9.68 -4.56
N TRP A 746 7.49 9.70 -4.50
CA TRP A 746 6.60 9.10 -5.49
C TRP A 746 5.72 10.09 -6.25
N THR A 747 5.62 11.34 -5.80
CA THR A 747 4.90 12.38 -6.53
C THR A 747 5.79 12.89 -7.67
N PRO A 748 5.42 12.72 -8.95
CA PRO A 748 6.16 13.33 -10.05
C PRO A 748 6.14 14.86 -9.91
N PRO A 749 7.21 15.58 -10.30
CA PRO A 749 7.30 17.05 -10.16
C PRO A 749 6.16 17.85 -10.82
N LEU A 750 5.38 17.23 -11.71
CA LEU A 750 4.30 17.88 -12.46
C LEU A 750 2.97 18.03 -11.69
N MET A 751 2.82 17.46 -10.48
CA MET A 751 1.60 17.65 -9.67
C MET A 751 1.66 18.88 -8.74
N GLN A 752 2.82 19.50 -8.54
CA GLN A 752 2.91 20.74 -7.75
C GLN A 752 2.46 21.99 -8.53
N SER A 753 2.39 21.95 -9.86
CA SER A 753 1.96 23.11 -10.67
C SER A 753 0.47 23.13 -11.01
N LYS A 754 -0.28 22.04 -10.79
CA LYS A 754 -1.72 21.99 -11.09
C LYS A 754 -2.63 22.54 -9.98
N SER A 755 -2.10 22.84 -8.78
CA SER A 755 -2.88 23.52 -7.72
C SER A 755 -3.06 25.02 -7.96
N MET A 756 -2.42 25.61 -8.98
CA MET A 756 -2.60 27.01 -9.37
C MET A 756 -3.57 27.22 -10.55
N TYR A 757 -4.09 26.16 -11.18
CA TYR A 757 -4.90 26.29 -12.41
C TYR A 757 -6.42 26.27 -12.23
N ASN A 758 -6.94 26.17 -10.99
CA ASN A 758 -8.39 26.22 -10.71
C ASN A 758 -8.88 27.58 -10.19
N LEU A 759 -8.14 28.67 -10.41
CA LEU A 759 -8.54 30.03 -10.02
C LEU A 759 -8.93 30.96 -11.18
N ARG A 760 -9.24 30.41 -12.37
CA ARG A 760 -9.74 31.22 -13.50
C ARG A 760 -10.82 30.50 -14.32
N LEU A 761 -11.98 30.26 -13.71
CA LEU A 761 -13.24 30.09 -14.46
C LEU A 761 -14.40 30.68 -13.65
N SER A 762 -14.37 32.01 -13.49
CA SER A 762 -15.56 32.81 -13.15
C SER A 762 -15.30 34.28 -13.50
N ASP A 763 -15.40 34.63 -14.77
CA ASP A 763 -15.75 36.00 -15.15
C ASP A 763 -16.48 36.00 -16.51
N PRO A 764 -17.81 36.16 -16.54
CA PRO A 764 -18.57 36.36 -17.76
C PRO A 764 -18.66 37.87 -18.02
N GLY A 765 -17.70 38.45 -18.77
CA GLY A 765 -17.80 39.87 -19.07
C GLY A 765 -16.70 40.44 -19.94
N LYS A 766 -16.95 40.43 -21.27
CA LYS A 766 -16.71 41.51 -22.25
C LYS A 766 -16.29 40.94 -23.61
N ARG A 767 -17.26 40.91 -24.53
CA ARG A 767 -17.02 41.17 -25.95
C ARG A 767 -16.87 42.68 -26.09
N GLU A 768 -15.66 43.13 -26.39
CA GLU A 768 -15.27 43.97 -27.53
C GLU A 768 -13.76 44.16 -27.50
#